data_AF-A0A4Y9YQ70-F1
#
_entry.id   AF-A0A4Y9YQ70-F1
#
_cell.length_a   1.000
_cell.length_b   1.000
_cell.length_c   1.000
_cell.angle_alpha   90.00
_cell.angle_beta   90.00
_cell.angle_gamma   90.00
#
_symmetry.space_group_name_H-M   'P 1'
#
loop_
_entity.id
_entity.type
_entity.pdbx_description
1 polymer ?
#
loop_
_entity_poly.entity_id
_entity_poly.type
_entity_poly.pdbx_seq_one_letter_code
_entity_poly.pdbx_strand_id
1 'polypeptide(L)'
;MLAHVASLLALLQAAGALPQLSTSSAVLSSSIIVSTASSDASSFVVSTATASASASASAISSSEPLPPVQPWCISEIFCAGALLQDVNLAEVYSDPKTIVDKPTSKRSQEVLSDFAALQNNSGTAGITEGDIITFEDDDFTGEGQELAVVTLTDFNDSPAFLVNVTDPLIQAWAQTVSGYWADLIRETNTSATCPIYPDAGDCEGTFIPLNHTFVIPGGRFREQYYWDSYWIVQGLMQSELYDIANSTLQNFMDEIDTFGSGRSPKIDLDRSQPPMFTRMVADYVAATNDMSILTRAIPAIETELQWWVSNRSVQVTSPYTNQTYTMYRYSVTNSAPRPESYIDDYATAFDPTLPSLNETERSALYAELASGAETGWDYSSRFAAQPFAGGTNNTNPTLRSLQVREHIPVDLNSILYKAHTLLVDMYTSTGNSTGAAAHLATATALRAGILDLHWDAEKLAFYDYNLTAGARNSIYSMATFYPLWNGIVPDEVLGSEENAFGLFAGVNLVMNRYNGSLPVTFLETGLQCSSSSKRYRLSHPTSPRARCRRPPRMSRRMRSSPAGQLGLAEDELPGQLLGAGLGNATRVGPGADISRLNGTVVNGGNATEGEGWADVLKREVANRYFASALCSWHATGGSIPGLLPQLPDDVLNITGSIGNTGNMFEKFNTTDVDSSGSGGEYTVQAGFGWTNGVVLWIAANYGHVLAAPDCPDILEIVGASSSNSSGTTTTTTSTTSSSASVGSIASTTGTALGQAASGQTNGAPRSLSVGAAFAAIFAGSALVIYLA
;
A
#
# COMPACT_ATOMS: atom_id res chain seq x y z
N MET A 1 40.24 0.60 21.67
CA MET A 1 38.87 0.31 21.19
C MET A 1 37.84 1.42 21.46
N LEU A 2 38.12 2.40 22.33
CA LEU A 2 37.29 3.61 22.51
C LEU A 2 37.80 4.87 21.75
N ALA A 3 38.86 4.74 20.95
CA ALA A 3 39.43 5.84 20.13
C ALA A 3 39.17 5.70 18.62
N HIS A 4 38.41 4.67 18.20
CA HIS A 4 38.02 4.48 16.79
C HIS A 4 36.53 4.72 16.53
N VAL A 5 35.77 5.05 17.57
CA VAL A 5 34.36 5.47 17.45
C VAL A 5 34.26 7.00 17.29
N ALA A 6 35.19 7.76 17.87
CA ALA A 6 35.22 9.23 17.75
C ALA A 6 35.61 9.74 16.35
N SER A 7 36.37 8.97 15.56
CA SER A 7 36.75 9.36 14.19
C SER A 7 35.70 8.99 13.14
N LEU A 8 34.68 8.19 13.48
CA LEU A 8 33.57 7.88 12.58
C LEU A 8 32.45 8.94 12.66
N LEU A 9 32.28 9.59 13.83
CA LEU A 9 31.32 10.68 14.01
C LEU A 9 31.74 12.02 13.38
N ALA A 10 33.03 12.23 13.10
CA ALA A 10 33.51 13.44 12.42
C ALA A 10 33.45 13.35 10.88
N LEU A 11 33.27 12.15 10.31
CA LEU A 11 33.18 11.90 8.87
C LEU A 11 31.73 11.84 8.35
N LEU A 12 30.74 11.84 9.24
CA LEU A 12 29.31 11.87 8.92
C LEU A 12 28.67 13.27 9.05
N GLN A 13 29.44 14.31 9.39
CA GLN A 13 29.01 15.72 9.39
C GLN A 13 29.51 16.53 8.17
N ALA A 14 30.02 15.87 7.12
CA ALA A 14 30.59 16.55 5.95
C ALA A 14 30.18 15.93 4.59
N ALA A 15 28.95 15.41 4.49
CA ALA A 15 28.32 15.04 3.22
C ALA A 15 27.09 15.92 2.90
N GLY A 16 27.08 17.15 3.42
CA GLY A 16 26.10 18.19 3.14
C GLY A 16 26.77 19.55 3.07
N ALA A 17 27.62 19.78 2.07
CA ALA A 17 28.14 21.09 1.72
C ALA A 17 28.67 21.06 0.28
N LEU A 18 27.86 21.52 -0.67
CA LEU A 18 28.33 21.84 -2.02
C LEU A 18 29.21 23.11 -1.94
N PRO A 19 30.40 23.13 -2.55
CA PRO A 19 31.16 24.36 -2.69
C PRO A 19 30.57 25.22 -3.83
N GLN A 20 30.27 26.48 -3.52
CA GLN A 20 30.05 27.51 -4.52
C GLN A 20 31.28 27.62 -5.44
N LEU A 21 31.11 27.28 -6.71
CA LEU A 21 32.08 27.55 -7.78
C LEU A 21 31.41 28.46 -8.81
N SER A 22 31.82 29.72 -8.77
CA SER A 22 31.54 30.71 -9.80
C SER A 22 32.24 30.31 -11.09
N THR A 23 31.46 29.93 -12.10
CA THR A 23 31.93 29.90 -13.49
C THR A 23 30.87 30.49 -14.40
N SER A 24 31.22 31.62 -15.02
CA SER A 24 30.47 32.23 -16.11
C SER A 24 30.63 31.37 -17.36
N SER A 25 29.53 30.98 -18.02
CA SER A 25 29.51 30.64 -19.45
C SER A 25 28.10 30.71 -20.02
N ALA A 26 28.03 31.27 -21.22
CA ALA A 26 26.87 31.75 -21.97
C ALA A 26 25.65 30.81 -22.04
N VAL A 27 24.49 31.39 -21.75
CA VAL A 27 23.16 30.84 -22.02
C VAL A 27 22.86 30.96 -23.52
N LEU A 28 22.62 29.84 -24.19
CA LEU A 28 21.90 29.79 -25.46
C LEU A 28 20.42 29.58 -25.15
N SER A 29 19.68 30.68 -25.10
CA SER A 29 18.22 30.68 -24.96
C SER A 29 17.58 30.06 -26.20
N SER A 30 17.02 28.85 -26.06
CA SER A 30 15.98 28.36 -26.97
C SER A 30 14.66 28.45 -26.22
N SER A 31 13.91 29.53 -26.50
CA SER A 31 12.58 29.76 -25.96
C SER A 31 11.60 28.76 -26.57
N ILE A 32 11.33 27.66 -25.86
CA ILE A 32 10.09 26.90 -26.07
C ILE A 32 9.01 27.69 -25.33
N ILE A 33 8.16 28.36 -26.08
CA ILE A 33 6.95 29.00 -25.56
C ILE A 33 5.99 27.86 -25.20
N VAL A 34 6.04 27.41 -23.95
CA VAL A 34 4.95 26.64 -23.36
C VAL A 34 3.82 27.64 -23.13
N SER A 35 2.75 27.50 -23.91
CA SER A 35 1.50 28.21 -23.70
C SER A 35 1.04 27.94 -22.26
N THR A 36 1.05 28.96 -21.42
CA THR A 36 0.35 28.97 -20.13
C THR A 36 -1.12 28.69 -20.39
N ALA A 37 -1.53 27.43 -20.21
CA ALA A 37 -2.93 27.15 -19.94
C ALA A 37 -3.22 27.81 -18.61
N SER A 38 -4.05 28.85 -18.63
CA SER A 38 -4.68 29.36 -17.42
C SER A 38 -5.32 28.17 -16.72
N SER A 39 -4.86 27.88 -15.51
CA SER A 39 -5.58 27.05 -14.56
C SER A 39 -6.90 27.76 -14.27
N ASP A 40 -7.93 27.49 -15.07
CA ASP A 40 -9.28 27.57 -14.55
C ASP A 40 -9.29 26.61 -13.38
N ALA A 41 -9.35 27.17 -12.16
CA ALA A 41 -9.45 26.41 -10.94
C ALA A 41 -10.55 25.37 -11.16
N SER A 42 -10.19 24.09 -11.13
CA SER A 42 -11.14 23.00 -11.04
C SER A 42 -12.04 23.32 -9.85
N SER A 43 -13.29 23.69 -10.10
CA SER A 43 -14.27 23.85 -9.03
C SER A 43 -14.52 22.46 -8.47
N PHE A 44 -13.78 22.07 -7.43
CA PHE A 44 -14.07 20.87 -6.69
C PHE A 44 -15.47 21.01 -6.11
N VAL A 45 -16.42 20.28 -6.70
CA VAL A 45 -17.75 20.11 -6.14
C VAL A 45 -17.67 18.89 -5.23
N VAL A 46 -17.92 19.07 -3.94
CA VAL A 46 -18.15 17.95 -3.03
C VAL A 46 -19.33 17.16 -3.60
N SER A 47 -19.04 16.00 -4.19
CA SER A 47 -20.06 15.11 -4.72
C SER A 47 -20.59 14.26 -3.58
N THR A 48 -21.89 14.37 -3.32
CA THR A 48 -22.61 13.56 -2.34
C THR A 48 -23.25 12.38 -3.05
N ALA A 49 -23.18 11.19 -2.46
CA ALA A 49 -23.84 10.01 -2.98
C ALA A 49 -25.36 10.20 -2.99
N THR A 50 -26.01 9.72 -4.05
CA THR A 50 -27.47 9.66 -4.15
C THR A 50 -27.93 8.26 -3.80
N ALA A 51 -28.82 8.12 -2.82
CA ALA A 51 -29.42 6.85 -2.46
C ALA A 51 -30.20 6.28 -3.66
N SER A 52 -30.13 4.96 -3.85
CA SER A 52 -30.84 4.28 -4.94
C SER A 52 -31.53 3.03 -4.42
N ALA A 53 -32.83 2.95 -4.67
CA ALA A 53 -33.59 1.76 -4.30
C ALA A 53 -33.25 0.55 -5.21
N SER A 54 -33.10 -0.63 -4.63
CA SER A 54 -33.35 -1.90 -5.29
C SER A 54 -34.78 -1.91 -5.84
N ALA A 55 -35.00 -2.58 -6.98
CA ALA A 55 -36.32 -2.61 -7.61
C ALA A 55 -37.40 -3.32 -6.76
N SER A 56 -37.07 -3.86 -5.56
CA SER A 56 -37.97 -4.59 -4.68
C SER A 56 -38.34 -3.80 -3.42
N ALA A 57 -39.63 -3.50 -3.24
CA ALA A 57 -40.18 -2.91 -2.02
C ALA A 57 -40.41 -3.95 -0.91
N SER A 58 -39.44 -4.83 -0.68
CA SER A 58 -39.50 -5.83 0.39
C SER A 58 -39.16 -5.20 1.74
N ALA A 59 -39.71 -5.76 2.81
CA ALA A 59 -39.33 -5.37 4.17
C ALA A 59 -37.86 -5.71 4.44
N ILE A 60 -37.12 -4.73 4.95
CA ILE A 60 -35.81 -4.91 5.57
C ILE A 60 -36.08 -5.53 6.93
N SER A 61 -35.54 -6.72 7.17
CA SER A 61 -35.61 -7.34 8.49
C SER A 61 -34.34 -8.13 8.74
N SER A 62 -33.59 -7.75 9.77
CA SER A 62 -32.63 -8.65 10.39
C SER A 62 -33.38 -9.65 11.27
N SER A 63 -33.15 -10.95 11.06
CA SER A 63 -33.49 -11.97 12.07
C SER A 63 -32.44 -12.06 13.18
N GLU A 64 -31.32 -11.35 13.04
CA GLU A 64 -30.15 -11.47 13.88
C GLU A 64 -30.16 -10.47 15.04
N PRO A 65 -29.61 -10.85 16.21
CA PRO A 65 -29.59 -9.99 17.38
C PRO A 65 -28.71 -8.77 17.16
N LEU A 66 -29.10 -7.64 17.76
CA LEU A 66 -28.26 -6.45 17.82
C LEU A 66 -26.95 -6.77 18.58
N PRO A 67 -25.81 -6.23 18.12
CA PRO A 67 -24.55 -6.38 18.83
C PRO A 67 -24.60 -5.63 20.18
N PRO A 68 -23.72 -6.01 21.13
CA PRO A 68 -23.61 -5.28 22.40
C PRO A 68 -23.17 -3.83 22.16
N VAL A 69 -23.55 -2.93 23.08
CA VAL A 69 -23.09 -1.53 23.06
C VAL A 69 -21.59 -1.47 23.32
N GLN A 70 -20.87 -0.75 22.47
CA GLN A 70 -19.42 -0.59 22.58
C GLN A 70 -19.08 0.63 23.46
N PRO A 71 -18.31 0.50 24.56
CA PRO A 71 -18.01 1.62 25.46
C PRO A 71 -17.24 2.79 24.81
N TRP A 72 -16.50 2.53 23.73
CA TRP A 72 -15.72 3.52 23.00
C TRP A 72 -16.52 4.22 21.89
N CYS A 73 -17.69 3.71 21.53
CA CYS A 73 -18.55 4.30 20.51
C CYS A 73 -19.77 4.94 21.20
N ILE A 74 -19.81 6.26 21.20
CA ILE A 74 -20.71 7.05 22.04
C ILE A 74 -22.02 7.46 21.37
N SER A 75 -22.16 7.26 20.06
CA SER A 75 -23.35 7.62 19.28
C SER A 75 -24.41 6.52 19.33
N GLU A 76 -25.70 6.87 19.35
CA GLU A 76 -26.79 5.91 19.12
C GLU A 76 -27.16 5.78 17.62
N ILE A 77 -26.63 6.68 16.78
CA ILE A 77 -26.89 6.76 15.33
C ILE A 77 -25.77 6.08 14.55
N PHE A 78 -24.52 6.45 14.83
CA PHE A 78 -23.34 6.03 14.07
C PHE A 78 -22.60 4.84 14.69
N CYS A 79 -23.06 4.33 15.83
CA CYS A 79 -22.53 3.10 16.42
C CYS A 79 -23.47 1.93 16.18
N ALA A 80 -22.95 0.73 16.36
CA ALA A 80 -23.70 -0.49 16.14
C ALA A 80 -24.96 -0.54 17.04
N GLY A 81 -26.12 -0.51 16.39
CA GLY A 81 -27.44 -0.43 17.01
C GLY A 81 -28.54 -0.64 15.97
N ALA A 82 -29.81 -0.50 16.37
CA ALA A 82 -30.94 -0.76 15.48
C ALA A 82 -30.95 0.14 14.24
N LEU A 83 -30.70 1.45 14.43
CA LEU A 83 -30.68 2.42 13.34
C LEU A 83 -29.60 2.07 12.32
N LEU A 84 -28.34 1.98 12.75
CA LEU A 84 -27.23 1.70 11.83
C LEU A 84 -27.39 0.34 11.14
N GLN A 85 -27.92 -0.67 11.83
CA GLN A 85 -28.18 -1.99 11.26
C GLN A 85 -29.24 -1.94 10.15
N ASP A 86 -30.41 -1.35 10.42
CA ASP A 86 -31.52 -1.34 9.47
C ASP A 86 -31.18 -0.48 8.24
N VAL A 87 -30.46 0.63 8.43
CA VAL A 87 -29.95 1.46 7.34
C VAL A 87 -28.93 0.70 6.48
N ASN A 88 -27.97 -0.01 7.08
CA ASN A 88 -26.99 -0.77 6.32
C ASN A 88 -27.60 -1.98 5.59
N LEU A 89 -28.58 -2.66 6.19
CA LEU A 89 -29.30 -3.77 5.55
C LEU A 89 -30.21 -3.32 4.41
N ALA A 90 -30.53 -2.03 4.34
CA ALA A 90 -31.23 -1.45 3.20
C ALA A 90 -30.35 -1.40 1.94
N GLU A 91 -29.02 -1.32 2.12
CA GLU A 91 -28.02 -1.22 1.04
C GLU A 91 -28.33 -0.11 0.01
N VAL A 92 -28.91 1.02 0.48
CA VAL A 92 -29.31 2.17 -0.37
C VAL A 92 -28.12 2.90 -1.00
N TYR A 93 -26.91 2.66 -0.49
CA TYR A 93 -25.64 3.11 -1.05
C TYR A 93 -24.75 1.92 -1.41
N SER A 94 -23.98 2.07 -2.48
CA SER A 94 -22.98 1.06 -2.90
C SER A 94 -21.76 0.98 -1.97
N ASP A 95 -21.54 1.97 -1.11
CA ASP A 95 -20.44 2.02 -0.15
C ASP A 95 -21.02 2.21 1.26
N PRO A 96 -20.85 1.24 2.18
CA PRO A 96 -21.43 1.29 3.52
C PRO A 96 -20.87 2.41 4.40
N LYS A 97 -19.71 2.99 4.06
CA LYS A 97 -19.17 4.15 4.78
C LYS A 97 -19.97 5.43 4.54
N THR A 98 -20.77 5.48 3.47
CA THR A 98 -21.51 6.69 3.09
C THR A 98 -22.37 7.21 4.23
N ILE A 99 -23.17 6.36 4.88
CA ILE A 99 -24.05 6.79 5.97
C ILE A 99 -23.27 7.30 7.18
N VAL A 100 -22.12 6.70 7.48
CA VAL A 100 -21.27 7.11 8.60
C VAL A 100 -20.59 8.45 8.35
N ASP A 101 -20.38 8.81 7.08
CA ASP A 101 -19.84 10.11 6.70
C ASP A 101 -20.92 11.21 6.55
N LYS A 102 -22.20 10.89 6.70
CA LYS A 102 -23.29 11.87 6.59
C LYS A 102 -23.62 12.47 7.95
N PRO A 103 -23.35 13.77 8.20
CA PRO A 103 -23.86 14.43 9.40
C PRO A 103 -25.38 14.50 9.39
N THR A 104 -26.00 14.46 10.56
CA THR A 104 -27.44 14.63 10.68
C THR A 104 -27.86 16.07 10.34
N SER A 105 -29.07 16.25 9.83
CA SER A 105 -29.68 17.56 9.56
C SER A 105 -30.43 18.12 10.78
N LYS A 106 -30.66 17.28 11.79
CA LYS A 106 -31.37 17.58 13.05
C LYS A 106 -30.58 17.08 14.26
N ARG A 107 -31.02 17.44 15.47
CA ARG A 107 -30.45 16.93 16.72
C ARG A 107 -30.58 15.42 16.81
N SER A 108 -29.61 14.77 17.47
CA SER A 108 -29.57 13.33 17.71
C SER A 108 -30.91 12.76 18.17
N GLN A 109 -31.51 13.37 19.19
CA GLN A 109 -32.78 12.90 19.75
C GLN A 109 -33.98 13.03 18.80
N GLU A 110 -33.95 14.00 17.88
CA GLU A 110 -34.98 14.17 16.84
C GLU A 110 -34.84 13.08 15.79
N VAL A 111 -33.63 12.83 15.28
CA VAL A 111 -33.34 11.74 14.33
C VAL A 111 -33.75 10.37 14.90
N LEU A 112 -33.38 10.11 16.16
CA LEU A 112 -33.76 8.87 16.85
C LEU A 112 -35.27 8.75 17.05
N SER A 113 -35.96 9.87 17.30
CA SER A 113 -37.42 9.90 17.40
C SER A 113 -38.09 9.63 16.06
N ASP A 114 -37.56 10.20 14.98
CA ASP A 114 -38.08 10.02 13.62
C ASP A 114 -37.87 8.58 13.15
N PHE A 115 -36.71 7.97 13.45
CA PHE A 115 -36.47 6.55 13.22
C PHE A 115 -37.39 5.64 14.04
N ALA A 116 -37.60 5.94 15.32
CA ALA A 116 -38.54 5.19 16.16
C ALA A 116 -39.99 5.33 15.65
N ALA A 117 -40.39 6.50 15.14
CA ALA A 117 -41.68 6.72 14.51
C ALA A 117 -41.82 5.89 13.22
N LEU A 118 -40.77 5.82 12.41
CA LEU A 118 -40.72 4.96 11.23
C LEU A 118 -40.96 3.49 11.61
N GLN A 119 -40.21 2.96 12.57
CA GLN A 119 -40.40 1.58 13.06
C GLN A 119 -41.83 1.31 13.55
N ASN A 120 -42.42 2.25 14.29
CA ASN A 120 -43.79 2.12 14.79
C ASN A 120 -44.85 2.17 13.68
N ASN A 121 -44.65 3.03 12.67
CA ASN A 121 -45.58 3.20 11.56
C ASN A 121 -45.56 2.03 10.58
N SER A 122 -44.39 1.42 10.36
CA SER A 122 -44.23 0.24 9.52
C SER A 122 -44.93 -1.00 10.10
N GLY A 123 -45.12 -1.06 11.42
CA GLY A 123 -45.88 -2.13 12.08
C GLY A 123 -45.41 -3.54 11.68
N THR A 124 -46.34 -4.44 11.36
CA THR A 124 -46.00 -5.80 10.87
C THR A 124 -45.56 -5.85 9.42
N ALA A 125 -45.67 -4.74 8.67
CA ALA A 125 -45.23 -4.68 7.28
C ALA A 125 -43.70 -4.56 7.16
N GLY A 126 -43.02 -4.09 8.21
CA GLY A 126 -41.57 -3.88 8.23
C GLY A 126 -41.15 -2.61 7.48
N ILE A 127 -39.93 -2.12 7.76
CA ILE A 127 -39.36 -0.94 7.10
C ILE A 127 -38.97 -1.32 5.68
N THR A 128 -39.31 -0.51 4.68
CA THR A 128 -38.86 -0.73 3.30
C THR A 128 -37.65 0.13 2.95
N GLU A 129 -36.96 -0.22 1.88
CA GLU A 129 -35.85 0.59 1.36
C GLU A 129 -36.26 2.02 1.01
N GLY A 130 -37.47 2.20 0.45
CA GLY A 130 -37.99 3.55 0.16
C GLY A 130 -38.26 4.37 1.42
N ASP A 131 -38.61 3.71 2.54
CA ASP A 131 -38.76 4.38 3.81
C ASP A 131 -37.39 4.84 4.37
N ILE A 132 -36.34 4.02 4.23
CA ILE A 132 -34.97 4.39 4.61
C ILE A 132 -34.46 5.56 3.77
N ILE A 133 -34.68 5.55 2.45
CA ILE A 133 -34.31 6.68 1.58
C ILE A 133 -34.99 7.97 2.06
N THR A 134 -36.30 7.91 2.35
CA THR A 134 -37.04 9.08 2.83
C THR A 134 -36.51 9.56 4.19
N PHE A 135 -36.26 8.63 5.11
CA PHE A 135 -35.67 8.94 6.41
C PHE A 135 -34.30 9.62 6.26
N GLU A 136 -33.41 9.08 5.43
CA GLU A 136 -32.10 9.68 5.22
C GLU A 136 -32.15 11.06 4.56
N ASP A 137 -33.01 11.24 3.55
CA ASP A 137 -33.22 12.53 2.88
C ASP A 137 -33.75 13.60 3.86
N ASP A 138 -34.58 13.20 4.84
CA ASP A 138 -35.18 14.10 5.82
C ASP A 138 -34.26 14.37 7.03
N ASP A 139 -33.41 13.43 7.43
CA ASP A 139 -32.66 13.44 8.69
C ASP A 139 -31.13 13.60 8.55
N PHE A 140 -30.59 13.51 7.34
CA PHE A 140 -29.15 13.59 7.09
C PHE A 140 -28.79 14.64 6.04
N THR A 141 -27.53 15.05 6.05
CA THR A 141 -26.95 15.99 5.10
C THR A 141 -26.00 15.28 4.12
N GLY A 142 -25.36 16.05 3.24
CA GLY A 142 -24.37 15.53 2.32
C GLY A 142 -23.03 15.28 3.01
N GLU A 143 -22.40 14.15 2.74
CA GLU A 143 -21.09 13.83 3.28
C GLU A 143 -19.97 14.66 2.63
N GLY A 144 -18.94 15.01 3.41
CA GLY A 144 -17.75 15.74 2.93
C GLY A 144 -17.93 17.26 2.84
N GLN A 145 -19.06 17.80 3.29
CA GLN A 145 -19.29 19.25 3.37
C GLN A 145 -18.41 19.94 4.43
N GLU A 146 -17.86 19.16 5.35
CA GLU A 146 -16.89 19.56 6.38
C GLU A 146 -15.51 19.88 5.79
N LEU A 147 -15.29 19.60 4.50
CA LEU A 147 -14.03 19.86 3.79
C LEU A 147 -14.13 21.12 2.94
N ALA A 148 -13.18 22.02 3.12
CA ALA A 148 -12.96 23.16 2.24
C ALA A 148 -11.67 23.00 1.43
N VAL A 149 -11.70 23.49 0.19
CA VAL A 149 -10.55 23.52 -0.71
C VAL A 149 -9.61 24.64 -0.27
N VAL A 150 -8.32 24.34 -0.22
CA VAL A 150 -7.27 25.32 0.09
C VAL A 150 -6.62 25.78 -1.22
N THR A 151 -6.50 27.10 -1.40
CA THR A 151 -5.70 27.65 -2.50
C THR A 151 -4.22 27.68 -2.10
N LEU A 152 -3.37 27.00 -2.87
CA LEU A 152 -1.92 26.99 -2.62
C LEU A 152 -1.28 28.27 -3.18
N THR A 153 -0.95 29.23 -2.31
CA THR A 153 -0.46 30.56 -2.73
C THR A 153 0.97 30.55 -3.25
N ASP A 154 1.81 29.64 -2.75
CA ASP A 154 3.25 29.57 -3.03
C ASP A 154 3.65 28.21 -3.62
N PHE A 155 2.74 27.56 -4.36
CA PHE A 155 3.03 26.28 -5.02
C PHE A 155 4.10 26.46 -6.09
N ASN A 156 5.25 25.81 -5.91
CA ASN A 156 6.30 25.74 -6.92
C ASN A 156 5.94 24.67 -7.96
N ASP A 157 5.58 25.09 -9.18
CA ASP A 157 5.25 24.18 -10.28
C ASP A 157 6.48 23.42 -10.83
N SER A 158 7.69 23.84 -10.46
CA SER A 158 8.96 23.29 -10.95
C SER A 158 9.91 23.01 -9.78
N PRO A 159 9.54 22.12 -8.84
CA PRO A 159 10.32 21.84 -7.64
C PRO A 159 11.71 21.28 -7.98
N ALA A 160 12.68 21.54 -7.10
CA ALA A 160 14.10 21.30 -7.39
C ALA A 160 14.43 19.84 -7.76
N PHE A 161 13.67 18.86 -7.25
CA PHE A 161 13.93 17.44 -7.54
C PHE A 161 13.78 17.10 -9.03
N LEU A 162 12.95 17.84 -9.79
CA LEU A 162 12.72 17.59 -11.21
C LEU A 162 13.99 17.75 -12.03
N VAL A 163 14.95 18.55 -11.57
CA VAL A 163 16.25 18.74 -12.25
C VAL A 163 17.04 17.42 -12.34
N ASN A 164 16.83 16.49 -11.40
CA ASN A 164 17.49 15.18 -11.37
C ASN A 164 16.77 14.12 -12.23
N VAL A 165 15.60 14.45 -12.80
CA VAL A 165 14.82 13.55 -13.63
C VAL A 165 15.23 13.73 -15.09
N THR A 166 15.84 12.71 -15.67
CA THR A 166 16.51 12.81 -16.98
C THR A 166 15.61 12.48 -18.17
N ASP A 167 14.63 11.59 -17.98
CA ASP A 167 13.67 11.24 -19.02
C ASP A 167 12.56 12.32 -19.11
N PRO A 168 12.36 12.97 -20.28
CA PRO A 168 11.40 14.07 -20.41
C PRO A 168 9.96 13.71 -20.07
N LEU A 169 9.52 12.48 -20.39
CA LEU A 169 8.16 12.05 -20.09
C LEU A 169 7.97 11.88 -18.58
N ILE A 170 8.94 11.25 -17.93
CA ILE A 170 8.94 11.04 -16.48
C ILE A 170 8.99 12.37 -15.73
N GLN A 171 9.83 13.30 -16.19
CA GLN A 171 9.94 14.63 -15.60
C GLN A 171 8.60 15.37 -15.70
N ALA A 172 8.00 15.43 -16.89
CA ALA A 172 6.72 16.09 -17.10
C ALA A 172 5.59 15.43 -16.31
N TRP A 173 5.57 14.10 -16.22
CA TRP A 173 4.54 13.39 -15.45
C TRP A 173 4.72 13.59 -13.94
N ALA A 174 5.93 13.54 -13.42
CA ALA A 174 6.21 13.84 -12.00
C ALA A 174 5.79 15.28 -11.64
N GLN A 175 5.96 16.22 -12.57
CA GLN A 175 5.44 17.58 -12.44
C GLN A 175 3.90 17.60 -12.37
N THR A 176 3.21 16.86 -13.26
CA THR A 176 1.74 16.69 -13.20
C THR A 176 1.30 16.11 -11.86
N VAL A 177 1.96 15.07 -11.37
CA VAL A 177 1.63 14.43 -10.08
C VAL A 177 1.82 15.36 -8.89
N SER A 178 2.86 16.23 -8.93
CA SER A 178 3.04 17.27 -7.90
C SER A 178 1.88 18.27 -7.90
N GLY A 179 1.30 18.56 -9.07
CA GLY A 179 0.10 19.41 -9.20
C GLY A 179 -1.15 18.86 -8.49
N TYR A 180 -1.28 17.54 -8.33
CA TYR A 180 -2.44 16.93 -7.68
C TYR A 180 -2.55 17.25 -6.18
N TRP A 181 -1.54 17.86 -5.56
CA TRP A 181 -1.69 18.38 -4.20
C TRP A 181 -2.77 19.43 -4.09
N ALA A 182 -2.98 20.26 -5.12
CA ALA A 182 -4.07 21.23 -5.16
C ALA A 182 -5.46 20.55 -5.07
N ASP A 183 -5.57 19.32 -5.58
CA ASP A 183 -6.81 18.54 -5.55
C ASP A 183 -7.00 17.76 -4.25
N LEU A 184 -5.97 17.57 -3.41
CA LEU A 184 -6.03 16.73 -2.20
C LEU A 184 -5.84 17.49 -0.88
N ILE A 185 -5.28 18.70 -0.90
CA ILE A 185 -5.13 19.52 0.31
C ILE A 185 -6.48 20.12 0.71
N ARG A 186 -6.83 20.00 1.98
CA ARG A 186 -8.09 20.45 2.58
C ARG A 186 -7.86 21.20 3.87
N GLU A 187 -8.85 21.99 4.25
CA GLU A 187 -9.03 22.53 5.59
C GLU A 187 -10.43 22.19 6.10
N THR A 188 -10.63 22.28 7.42
CA THR A 188 -11.95 22.05 8.00
C THR A 188 -12.89 23.25 7.78
N ASN A 189 -14.00 23.01 7.10
CA ASN A 189 -15.12 23.93 7.01
C ASN A 189 -15.94 23.91 8.32
N THR A 190 -15.52 24.71 9.29
CA THR A 190 -16.17 24.82 10.61
C THR A 190 -17.65 25.21 10.58
N SER A 191 -18.16 25.76 9.46
CA SER A 191 -19.59 26.08 9.31
C SER A 191 -20.47 24.87 9.01
N ALA A 192 -19.87 23.76 8.58
CA ALA A 192 -20.56 22.52 8.21
C ALA A 192 -20.25 21.34 9.14
N THR A 193 -19.41 21.55 10.18
CA THR A 193 -19.07 20.49 11.13
C THR A 193 -20.15 20.28 12.18
N CYS A 194 -20.44 19.03 12.51
CA CYS A 194 -21.31 18.64 13.62
C CYS A 194 -20.47 18.05 14.78
N PRO A 195 -20.88 18.23 16.04
CA PRO A 195 -20.24 17.57 17.17
C PRO A 195 -20.30 16.04 17.08
N ILE A 196 -19.26 15.36 17.60
CA ILE A 196 -19.22 13.90 17.74
C ILE A 196 -19.94 13.38 19.00
N TYR A 197 -20.21 14.26 19.96
CA TYR A 197 -20.90 13.90 21.20
C TYR A 197 -22.40 14.13 21.01
N PRO A 198 -23.25 13.12 21.28
CA PRO A 198 -24.69 13.27 21.21
C PRO A 198 -25.16 14.47 22.06
N ASP A 199 -26.17 15.18 21.56
CA ASP A 199 -26.79 16.36 22.19
C ASP A 199 -25.89 17.59 22.43
N ALA A 200 -24.64 17.58 21.95
CA ALA A 200 -23.73 18.72 22.09
C ALA A 200 -24.02 19.87 21.10
N GLY A 201 -24.94 19.68 20.15
CA GLY A 201 -25.26 20.66 19.11
C GLY A 201 -26.64 20.48 18.49
N ASP A 202 -26.84 21.14 17.35
CA ASP A 202 -28.07 21.08 16.54
C ASP A 202 -28.05 19.91 15.53
N CYS A 203 -26.92 19.20 15.44
CA CYS A 203 -26.67 18.02 14.62
C CYS A 203 -25.62 17.14 15.27
N GLU A 204 -25.38 15.96 14.71
CA GLU A 204 -24.36 14.99 15.09
C GLU A 204 -23.62 14.51 13.84
N GLY A 205 -22.31 14.29 13.95
CA GLY A 205 -21.50 13.75 12.86
C GLY A 205 -20.32 12.95 13.38
N THR A 206 -19.59 12.29 12.48
CA THR A 206 -18.45 11.43 12.85
C THR A 206 -17.09 12.07 12.59
N PHE A 207 -17.03 13.10 11.75
CA PHE A 207 -15.80 13.83 11.43
C PHE A 207 -15.31 14.64 12.63
N ILE A 208 -14.05 14.43 13.03
CA ILE A 208 -13.39 15.23 14.07
C ILE A 208 -12.65 16.40 13.38
N PRO A 209 -13.02 17.67 13.67
CA PRO A 209 -12.36 18.84 13.10
C PRO A 209 -10.85 18.88 13.35
N LEU A 210 -10.08 19.29 12.33
CA LEU A 210 -8.65 19.52 12.44
C LEU A 210 -8.36 21.03 12.43
N ASN A 211 -7.40 21.46 13.24
CA ASN A 211 -7.05 22.88 13.39
C ASN A 211 -6.18 23.42 12.26
N HIS A 212 -5.50 22.53 11.54
CA HIS A 212 -4.57 22.88 10.47
C HIS A 212 -4.96 22.20 9.16
N THR A 213 -4.44 22.73 8.05
CA THR A 213 -4.58 22.10 6.73
C THR A 213 -4.01 20.68 6.75
N PHE A 214 -4.64 19.79 5.99
CA PHE A 214 -4.27 18.39 5.88
C PHE A 214 -4.48 17.89 4.46
N VAL A 215 -3.98 16.70 4.18
CA VAL A 215 -4.16 16.04 2.89
C VAL A 215 -5.03 14.83 3.08
N ILE A 216 -6.08 14.72 2.25
CA ILE A 216 -6.87 13.49 2.19
C ILE A 216 -6.22 12.50 1.21
N PRO A 217 -6.35 11.19 1.43
CA PRO A 217 -5.89 10.22 0.43
C PRO A 217 -6.63 10.39 -0.90
N GLY A 218 -7.96 10.55 -0.89
CA GLY A 218 -8.78 10.73 -2.09
C GLY A 218 -9.93 9.72 -2.20
N GLY A 219 -10.91 10.01 -3.06
CA GLY A 219 -12.12 9.21 -3.19
C GLY A 219 -12.98 9.24 -1.93
N ARG A 220 -13.38 8.06 -1.43
CA ARG A 220 -14.15 7.90 -0.18
C ARG A 220 -13.41 8.31 1.10
N PHE A 221 -12.08 8.42 1.03
CA PHE A 221 -11.22 8.76 2.15
C PHE A 221 -11.13 10.28 2.26
N ARG A 222 -12.00 10.84 3.12
CA ARG A 222 -12.25 12.28 3.27
C ARG A 222 -11.55 12.87 4.50
N GLU A 223 -10.76 12.06 5.19
CA GLU A 223 -10.13 12.39 6.46
C GLU A 223 -8.63 12.19 6.37
N GLN A 224 -7.89 12.70 7.35
CA GLN A 224 -6.47 12.37 7.50
C GLN A 224 -6.33 10.88 7.89
N TYR A 225 -5.42 10.17 7.23
CA TYR A 225 -5.07 8.78 7.52
C TYR A 225 -3.63 8.71 8.01
N TYR A 226 -3.40 8.02 9.13
CA TYR A 226 -2.19 8.22 9.92
C TYR A 226 -0.93 7.78 9.18
N TRP A 227 -0.88 6.52 8.75
CA TRP A 227 0.31 5.98 8.13
C TRP A 227 0.46 6.33 6.65
N ASP A 228 -0.65 6.53 5.91
CA ASP A 228 -0.69 7.14 4.57
C ASP A 228 0.02 8.50 4.57
N SER A 229 -0.20 9.28 5.62
CA SER A 229 0.39 10.62 5.78
C SER A 229 1.91 10.60 5.79
N TYR A 230 2.56 9.47 6.11
CA TYR A 230 4.01 9.37 5.96
C TYR A 230 4.46 9.62 4.51
N TRP A 231 3.84 8.91 3.56
CA TRP A 231 4.19 9.04 2.15
C TRP A 231 3.73 10.35 1.56
N ILE A 232 2.59 10.86 2.01
CA ILE A 232 2.14 12.21 1.67
C ILE A 232 3.19 13.23 2.11
N VAL A 233 3.64 13.21 3.37
CA VAL A 233 4.65 14.12 3.89
C VAL A 233 5.97 14.01 3.10
N GLN A 234 6.40 12.80 2.71
CA GLN A 234 7.55 12.63 1.81
C GLN A 234 7.35 13.38 0.47
N GLY A 235 6.19 13.23 -0.15
CA GLY A 235 5.85 13.88 -1.42
C GLY A 235 5.68 15.40 -1.32
N LEU A 236 5.07 15.88 -0.24
CA LEU A 236 4.96 17.31 0.07
C LEU A 236 6.35 17.95 0.19
N MET A 237 7.28 17.29 0.89
CA MET A 237 8.66 17.76 1.00
C MET A 237 9.40 17.79 -0.34
N GLN A 238 9.15 16.81 -1.23
CA GLN A 238 9.71 16.88 -2.60
C GLN A 238 9.07 18.01 -3.40
N SER A 239 7.79 18.30 -3.17
CA SER A 239 7.06 19.39 -3.84
C SER A 239 7.28 20.76 -3.18
N GLU A 240 8.21 20.86 -2.22
CA GLU A 240 8.54 22.09 -1.48
C GLU A 240 7.38 22.69 -0.66
N LEU A 241 6.34 21.88 -0.36
CA LEU A 241 5.16 22.23 0.46
C LEU A 241 5.42 21.96 1.96
N TYR A 242 6.46 22.58 2.51
CA TYR A 242 6.91 22.33 3.89
C TYR A 242 5.93 22.84 4.96
N ASP A 243 5.17 23.89 4.65
CA ASP A 243 4.13 24.45 5.52
C ASP A 243 2.95 23.49 5.69
N ILE A 244 2.53 22.82 4.61
CA ILE A 244 1.49 21.78 4.65
C ILE A 244 1.99 20.53 5.37
N ALA A 245 3.26 20.14 5.16
CA ALA A 245 3.88 19.05 5.91
C ALA A 245 3.90 19.35 7.42
N ASN A 246 4.27 20.56 7.81
CA ASN A 246 4.21 21.00 9.21
C ASN A 246 2.78 21.00 9.75
N SER A 247 1.82 21.53 8.98
CA SER A 247 0.39 21.53 9.35
C SER A 247 -0.15 20.13 9.63
N THR A 248 0.22 19.16 8.78
CA THR A 248 -0.13 17.74 8.96
C THR A 248 0.48 17.18 10.27
N LEU A 249 1.74 17.53 10.58
CA LEU A 249 2.38 17.15 11.84
C LEU A 249 1.73 17.79 13.07
N GLN A 250 1.28 19.05 12.98
CA GLN A 250 0.55 19.71 14.05
C GLN A 250 -0.78 19.03 14.34
N ASN A 251 -1.52 18.63 13.30
CA ASN A 251 -2.75 17.86 13.46
C ASN A 251 -2.50 16.54 14.19
N PHE A 252 -1.45 15.78 13.85
CA PHE A 252 -1.11 14.57 14.61
C PHE A 252 -0.73 14.86 16.06
N MET A 253 -0.07 15.98 16.35
CA MET A 253 0.20 16.37 17.74
C MET A 253 -1.10 16.69 18.48
N ASP A 254 -2.05 17.40 17.87
CA ASP A 254 -3.38 17.67 18.44
C ASP A 254 -4.15 16.36 18.73
N GLU A 255 -4.12 15.41 17.79
CA GLU A 255 -4.72 14.08 17.94
C GLU A 255 -4.07 13.28 19.07
N ILE A 256 -2.74 13.23 19.12
CA ILE A 256 -2.00 12.51 20.17
C ILE A 256 -2.23 13.16 21.54
N ASP A 257 -2.27 14.49 21.62
CA ASP A 257 -2.58 15.22 22.86
C ASP A 257 -4.00 14.89 23.37
N THR A 258 -4.94 14.65 22.46
CA THR A 258 -6.35 14.36 22.78
C THR A 258 -6.64 12.89 23.07
N PHE A 259 -6.09 11.99 22.25
CA PHE A 259 -6.44 10.55 22.24
C PHE A 259 -5.29 9.64 22.68
N GLY A 260 -4.09 10.19 22.90
CA GLY A 260 -2.89 9.46 23.28
C GLY A 260 -2.17 8.74 22.14
N SER A 261 -2.71 8.73 20.91
CA SER A 261 -2.13 8.07 19.74
C SER A 261 -2.59 8.74 18.45
N GLY A 262 -1.75 8.70 17.40
CA GLY A 262 -2.15 9.14 16.05
C GLY A 262 -3.21 8.20 15.47
N ARG A 263 -4.16 8.75 14.72
CA ARG A 263 -5.30 8.00 14.17
C ARG A 263 -5.95 8.73 13.00
N SER A 264 -7.03 8.17 12.46
CA SER A 264 -7.95 8.95 11.65
C SER A 264 -8.93 9.71 12.55
N PRO A 265 -9.25 10.99 12.26
CA PRO A 265 -10.11 11.83 13.09
C PRO A 265 -11.60 11.47 12.93
N LYS A 266 -11.99 10.30 13.48
CA LYS A 266 -13.36 9.73 13.44
C LYS A 266 -13.81 9.16 14.78
N ILE A 267 -15.07 8.74 14.85
CA ILE A 267 -15.71 8.15 16.03
C ILE A 267 -15.09 6.82 16.55
N ASP A 268 -14.17 6.19 15.79
CA ASP A 268 -13.47 4.97 16.21
C ASP A 268 -12.30 5.26 17.16
N LEU A 269 -12.61 5.48 18.44
CA LEU A 269 -11.64 5.95 19.45
C LEU A 269 -10.65 4.87 19.96
N ASP A 270 -10.90 3.58 19.72
CA ASP A 270 -10.05 2.47 20.24
C ASP A 270 -9.01 1.93 19.23
N ARG A 271 -8.85 2.57 18.07
CA ARG A 271 -8.03 2.05 16.95
C ARG A 271 -6.98 3.05 16.46
N SER A 272 -5.69 2.69 16.45
CA SER A 272 -4.63 3.50 15.80
C SER A 272 -4.33 2.93 14.39
N GLN A 273 -3.10 3.10 13.89
CA GLN A 273 -2.55 2.60 12.64
C GLN A 273 -1.02 2.43 12.80
N PRO A 274 -0.26 1.89 11.82
CA PRO A 274 1.21 1.82 11.92
C PRO A 274 1.83 3.18 12.36
N PRO A 275 2.59 3.23 13.48
CA PRO A 275 2.91 4.51 14.13
C PRO A 275 4.09 5.24 13.48
N MET A 276 3.78 6.03 12.45
CA MET A 276 4.78 6.69 11.60
C MET A 276 5.14 8.12 12.04
N PHE A 277 4.47 8.68 13.07
CA PHE A 277 4.63 10.08 13.50
C PHE A 277 6.07 10.45 13.84
N THR A 278 6.75 9.64 14.65
CA THR A 278 8.16 9.88 15.01
C THR A 278 9.06 10.00 13.77
N ARG A 279 8.80 9.17 12.76
CA ARG A 279 9.55 9.18 11.51
C ARG A 279 9.23 10.41 10.66
N MET A 280 7.95 10.78 10.55
CA MET A 280 7.54 12.00 9.84
C MET A 280 8.22 13.24 10.43
N VAL A 281 8.24 13.38 11.76
CA VAL A 281 8.93 14.48 12.45
C VAL A 281 10.43 14.46 12.15
N ALA A 282 11.08 13.30 12.26
CA ALA A 282 12.52 13.19 12.00
C ALA A 282 12.88 13.58 10.56
N ASP A 283 12.12 13.08 9.58
CA ASP A 283 12.36 13.35 8.17
C ASP A 283 12.06 14.84 7.84
N TYR A 284 11.02 15.45 8.44
CA TYR A 284 10.72 16.88 8.31
C TYR A 284 11.85 17.75 8.88
N VAL A 285 12.34 17.45 10.08
CA VAL A 285 13.47 18.19 10.69
C VAL A 285 14.73 18.05 9.84
N ALA A 286 15.00 16.86 9.30
CA ALA A 286 16.15 16.63 8.42
C ALA A 286 16.06 17.43 7.11
N ALA A 287 14.84 17.58 6.55
CA ALA A 287 14.62 18.33 5.32
C ALA A 287 14.65 19.86 5.54
N THR A 288 14.11 20.35 6.65
CA THR A 288 13.89 21.79 6.89
C THR A 288 14.91 22.44 7.83
N ASN A 289 15.62 21.64 8.62
CA ASN A 289 16.40 22.09 9.79
C ASN A 289 15.57 22.84 10.85
N ASP A 290 14.24 22.72 10.82
CA ASP A 290 13.36 23.34 11.82
C ASP A 290 13.38 22.53 13.13
N MET A 291 14.36 22.83 13.98
CA MET A 291 14.47 22.21 15.30
C MET A 291 13.38 22.66 16.29
N SER A 292 12.65 23.74 15.99
CA SER A 292 11.70 24.32 16.94
C SER A 292 10.50 23.40 17.18
N ILE A 293 10.08 22.65 16.15
CA ILE A 293 8.99 21.67 16.21
C ILE A 293 9.21 20.60 17.28
N LEU A 294 10.47 20.24 17.57
CA LEU A 294 10.82 19.20 18.54
C LEU A 294 10.35 19.53 19.96
N THR A 295 10.16 20.81 20.29
CA THR A 295 9.66 21.26 21.59
C THR A 295 8.29 20.65 21.89
N ARG A 296 7.42 20.55 20.88
CA ARG A 296 6.09 19.95 20.98
C ARG A 296 6.10 18.47 20.57
N ALA A 297 6.87 18.14 19.54
CA ALA A 297 6.85 16.80 18.98
C ALA A 297 7.43 15.73 19.91
N ILE A 298 8.52 16.00 20.65
CA ILE A 298 9.09 14.99 21.56
C ILE A 298 8.09 14.56 22.64
N PRO A 299 7.43 15.47 23.39
CA PRO A 299 6.35 15.09 24.31
C PRO A 299 5.22 14.29 23.66
N ALA A 300 4.76 14.68 22.47
CA ALA A 300 3.72 13.95 21.74
C ALA A 300 4.18 12.53 21.37
N ILE A 301 5.40 12.37 20.85
CA ILE A 301 5.97 11.05 20.55
C ILE A 301 6.01 10.17 21.81
N GLU A 302 6.44 10.70 22.95
CA GLU A 302 6.47 9.95 24.22
C GLU A 302 5.08 9.49 24.65
N THR A 303 4.08 10.35 24.51
CA THR A 303 2.67 10.00 24.77
C THR A 303 2.22 8.84 23.89
N GLU A 304 2.50 8.90 22.59
CA GLU A 304 2.15 7.83 21.66
C GLU A 304 2.87 6.51 21.97
N LEU A 305 4.18 6.54 22.21
CA LEU A 305 4.93 5.34 22.56
C LEU A 305 4.43 4.72 23.87
N GLN A 306 4.08 5.55 24.85
CA GLN A 306 3.46 5.08 26.09
C GLN A 306 2.09 4.45 25.84
N TRP A 307 1.29 4.97 24.90
CA TRP A 307 0.03 4.36 24.50
C TRP A 307 0.25 2.96 23.91
N TRP A 308 1.23 2.77 23.04
CA TRP A 308 1.59 1.44 22.49
C TRP A 308 2.05 0.47 23.59
N VAL A 309 2.84 0.95 24.55
CA VAL A 309 3.24 0.16 25.74
C VAL A 309 2.02 -0.27 26.54
N SER A 310 1.12 0.65 26.86
CA SER A 310 -0.03 0.41 27.73
C SER A 310 -1.10 -0.47 27.08
N ASN A 311 -1.32 -0.33 25.76
CA ASN A 311 -2.48 -0.92 25.10
C ASN A 311 -2.15 -2.07 24.14
N ARG A 312 -0.89 -2.20 23.71
CA ARG A 312 -0.52 -3.11 22.61
C ARG A 312 0.71 -3.97 22.90
N SER A 313 1.36 -3.83 24.06
CA SER A 313 2.52 -4.65 24.44
C SER A 313 2.13 -6.02 25.00
N VAL A 314 3.00 -7.00 24.82
CA VAL A 314 2.87 -8.37 25.33
C VAL A 314 4.25 -8.98 25.61
N GLN A 315 4.34 -9.81 26.65
CA GLN A 315 5.55 -10.57 26.97
C GLN A 315 5.57 -11.88 26.17
N VAL A 316 6.63 -12.09 25.40
CA VAL A 316 6.79 -13.27 24.54
C VAL A 316 8.07 -13.99 24.92
N THR A 317 7.95 -15.26 25.34
CA THR A 317 9.11 -16.13 25.57
C THR A 317 9.46 -16.86 24.28
N SER A 318 10.63 -16.60 23.74
CA SER A 318 11.12 -17.22 22.51
C SER A 318 11.31 -18.73 22.69
N PRO A 319 10.74 -19.58 21.83
CA PRO A 319 10.99 -21.01 21.83
C PRO A 319 12.39 -21.35 21.31
N TYR A 320 13.09 -20.40 20.68
CA TYR A 320 14.40 -20.59 20.07
C TYR A 320 15.54 -20.34 21.05
N THR A 321 15.42 -19.33 21.90
CA THR A 321 16.48 -18.93 22.86
C THR A 321 16.05 -19.01 24.33
N ASN A 322 14.76 -19.23 24.61
CA ASN A 322 14.15 -19.19 25.93
C ASN A 322 14.30 -17.81 26.64
N GLN A 323 14.56 -16.74 25.88
CA GLN A 323 14.54 -15.37 26.39
C GLN A 323 13.12 -14.78 26.28
N THR A 324 12.77 -13.90 27.22
CA THR A 324 11.49 -13.20 27.20
C THR A 324 11.68 -11.76 26.73
N TYR A 325 10.91 -11.35 25.73
CA TYR A 325 10.93 -10.02 25.15
C TYR A 325 9.58 -9.33 25.32
N THR A 326 9.60 -8.01 25.50
CA THR A 326 8.42 -7.17 25.33
C THR A 326 8.27 -6.86 23.84
N MET A 327 7.19 -7.34 23.24
CA MET A 327 6.86 -7.12 21.83
C MET A 327 5.48 -6.48 21.72
N TYR A 328 5.13 -6.00 20.53
CA TYR A 328 3.86 -5.31 20.28
C TYR A 328 3.03 -6.04 19.24
N ARG A 329 1.70 -5.95 19.38
CA ARG A 329 0.72 -6.51 18.46
C ARG A 329 -0.41 -5.51 18.21
N TYR A 330 -1.02 -5.57 17.02
CA TYR A 330 -2.29 -4.90 16.77
C TYR A 330 -3.40 -5.67 17.49
N SER A 331 -4.22 -4.98 18.26
CA SER A 331 -5.23 -5.62 19.12
C SER A 331 -6.30 -4.62 19.58
N VAL A 332 -7.28 -4.39 18.71
CA VAL A 332 -8.44 -3.54 18.98
C VAL A 332 -9.47 -4.29 19.83
N THR A 333 -10.07 -3.60 20.80
CA THR A 333 -11.17 -4.13 21.60
C THR A 333 -12.48 -3.75 20.92
N ASN A 334 -13.02 -4.67 20.12
CA ASN A 334 -14.30 -4.48 19.43
C ASN A 334 -15.15 -5.74 19.58
N SER A 335 -16.47 -5.56 19.69
CA SER A 335 -17.44 -6.66 19.78
C SER A 335 -18.68 -6.44 18.90
N ALA A 336 -18.62 -5.50 17.96
CA ALA A 336 -19.68 -5.20 17.00
C ALA A 336 -19.12 -4.97 15.59
N PRO A 337 -19.94 -5.03 14.52
CA PRO A 337 -19.52 -4.59 13.19
C PRO A 337 -18.92 -3.18 13.23
N ARG A 338 -17.83 -2.97 12.49
CA ARG A 338 -17.25 -1.63 12.30
C ARG A 338 -18.29 -0.70 11.65
N PRO A 339 -18.52 0.52 12.14
CA PRO A 339 -19.51 1.42 11.54
C PRO A 339 -19.33 1.63 10.05
N GLU A 340 -18.09 1.88 9.61
CA GLU A 340 -17.71 2.20 8.23
C GLU A 340 -17.81 1.02 7.25
N SER A 341 -17.94 -0.20 7.78
CA SER A 341 -18.03 -1.46 7.02
C SER A 341 -19.08 -2.39 7.64
N TYR A 342 -20.17 -1.81 8.16
CA TYR A 342 -21.12 -2.51 9.01
C TYR A 342 -21.72 -3.73 8.30
N ILE A 343 -22.20 -3.54 7.06
CA ILE A 343 -22.81 -4.63 6.29
C ILE A 343 -21.81 -5.73 5.94
N ASP A 344 -20.55 -5.40 5.66
CA ASP A 344 -19.51 -6.37 5.31
C ASP A 344 -19.13 -7.24 6.51
N ASP A 345 -18.94 -6.61 7.68
CA ASP A 345 -18.67 -7.29 8.93
C ASP A 345 -19.87 -8.16 9.35
N TYR A 346 -21.09 -7.63 9.22
CA TYR A 346 -22.35 -8.35 9.46
C TYR A 346 -22.47 -9.57 8.53
N ALA A 347 -22.30 -9.39 7.23
CA ALA A 347 -22.37 -10.47 6.24
C ALA A 347 -21.28 -11.52 6.47
N THR A 348 -20.08 -11.10 6.89
CA THR A 348 -19.02 -12.02 7.30
C THR A 348 -19.45 -12.85 8.50
N ALA A 349 -20.02 -12.24 9.54
CA ALA A 349 -20.44 -12.92 10.77
C ALA A 349 -21.67 -13.83 10.59
N PHE A 350 -22.59 -13.46 9.69
CA PHE A 350 -23.86 -14.13 9.46
C PHE A 350 -23.98 -14.85 8.12
N ASP A 351 -22.86 -15.03 7.38
CA ASP A 351 -22.82 -15.81 6.14
C ASP A 351 -23.56 -17.16 6.29
N PRO A 352 -24.70 -17.35 5.59
CA PRO A 352 -25.55 -18.53 5.74
C PRO A 352 -24.93 -19.79 5.13
N THR A 353 -23.84 -19.65 4.36
CA THR A 353 -23.09 -20.76 3.77
C THR A 353 -22.05 -21.33 4.74
N LEU A 354 -21.81 -20.68 5.88
CA LEU A 354 -20.84 -21.06 6.89
C LEU A 354 -21.51 -21.46 8.22
N PRO A 355 -20.81 -22.20 9.10
CA PRO A 355 -21.35 -22.54 10.42
C PRO A 355 -21.78 -21.29 11.18
N SER A 356 -22.94 -21.34 11.84
CA SER A 356 -23.43 -20.24 12.66
C SER A 356 -22.47 -19.96 13.82
N LEU A 357 -22.09 -18.71 13.99
CA LEU A 357 -21.26 -18.27 15.12
C LEU A 357 -22.16 -17.91 16.30
N ASN A 358 -21.76 -18.27 17.52
CA ASN A 358 -22.39 -17.75 18.74
C ASN A 358 -21.92 -16.32 19.07
N GLU A 359 -22.51 -15.68 20.07
CA GLU A 359 -22.20 -14.28 20.43
C GLU A 359 -20.71 -14.04 20.75
N THR A 360 -20.08 -14.93 21.51
CA THR A 360 -18.66 -14.84 21.84
C THR A 360 -17.78 -14.97 20.61
N GLU A 361 -18.12 -15.90 19.70
CA GLU A 361 -17.38 -16.10 18.45
C GLU A 361 -17.53 -14.90 17.50
N ARG A 362 -18.73 -14.31 17.41
CA ARG A 362 -18.95 -13.08 16.62
C ARG A 362 -18.19 -11.90 17.20
N SER A 363 -18.23 -11.72 18.51
CA SER A 363 -17.47 -10.68 19.22
C SER A 363 -15.96 -10.83 18.95
N ALA A 364 -15.43 -12.05 19.04
CA ALA A 364 -14.04 -12.32 18.69
C ALA A 364 -13.72 -11.99 17.22
N LEU A 365 -14.59 -12.38 16.29
CA LEU A 365 -14.44 -12.07 14.87
C LEU A 365 -14.39 -10.55 14.62
N TYR A 366 -15.30 -9.78 15.21
CA TYR A 366 -15.31 -8.31 15.06
C TYR A 366 -14.05 -7.66 15.62
N ALA A 367 -13.47 -8.21 16.69
CA ALA A 367 -12.18 -7.76 17.20
C ALA A 367 -11.04 -8.06 16.21
N GLU A 368 -11.05 -9.20 15.53
CA GLU A 368 -10.05 -9.54 14.50
C GLU A 368 -10.19 -8.64 13.27
N LEU A 369 -11.42 -8.38 12.82
CA LEU A 369 -11.70 -7.48 11.69
C LEU A 369 -11.26 -6.05 11.98
N ALA A 370 -11.58 -5.51 13.17
CA ALA A 370 -11.13 -4.20 13.59
C ALA A 370 -9.61 -4.12 13.83
N SER A 371 -9.00 -5.19 14.34
CA SER A 371 -7.53 -5.27 14.47
C SER A 371 -6.86 -5.35 13.10
N GLY A 372 -7.50 -6.00 12.11
CA GLY A 372 -7.06 -6.01 10.71
C GLY A 372 -6.94 -4.59 10.15
N ALA A 373 -7.95 -3.75 10.38
CA ALA A 373 -7.92 -2.34 9.99
C ALA A 373 -6.82 -1.54 10.72
N GLU A 374 -6.55 -1.84 12.00
CA GLU A 374 -5.44 -1.20 12.74
C GLU A 374 -4.07 -1.51 12.12
N THR A 375 -3.93 -2.65 11.43
CA THR A 375 -2.67 -3.02 10.79
C THR A 375 -2.36 -2.16 9.56
N GLY A 376 -3.39 -1.59 8.90
CA GLY A 376 -3.30 -1.04 7.54
C GLY A 376 -3.28 -2.09 6.43
N TRP A 377 -3.50 -3.38 6.76
CA TRP A 377 -3.58 -4.52 5.85
C TRP A 377 -4.93 -5.23 5.99
N ASP A 378 -6.02 -4.47 5.99
CA ASP A 378 -7.42 -4.91 5.95
C ASP A 378 -7.86 -5.20 4.50
N TYR A 379 -7.92 -6.43 4.02
CA TYR A 379 -7.54 -7.66 4.69
C TYR A 379 -6.45 -8.44 3.95
N SER A 380 -5.59 -9.10 4.73
CA SER A 380 -4.48 -9.90 4.23
C SER A 380 -4.56 -11.34 4.66
N SER A 381 -4.21 -12.24 3.73
CA SER A 381 -3.89 -13.63 4.02
C SER A 381 -2.78 -13.78 5.05
N ARG A 382 -1.89 -12.77 5.18
CA ARG A 382 -0.79 -12.70 6.16
C ARG A 382 -1.22 -13.04 7.59
N PHE A 383 -2.43 -12.63 7.98
CA PHE A 383 -2.96 -12.84 9.33
C PHE A 383 -4.01 -13.96 9.41
N ALA A 384 -4.27 -14.66 8.31
CA ALA A 384 -5.29 -15.70 8.24
C ALA A 384 -4.71 -17.09 8.55
N ALA A 385 -5.41 -17.83 9.42
CA ALA A 385 -5.08 -19.22 9.72
C ALA A 385 -5.43 -20.17 8.56
N GLN A 386 -6.39 -19.79 7.72
CA GLN A 386 -6.82 -20.53 6.54
C GLN A 386 -6.84 -19.58 5.32
N PRO A 387 -5.66 -19.21 4.78
CA PRO A 387 -5.55 -18.16 3.77
C PRO A 387 -6.23 -18.48 2.44
N PHE A 388 -6.54 -19.74 2.15
CA PHE A 388 -7.22 -20.17 0.92
C PHE A 388 -8.69 -20.54 1.10
N ALA A 389 -9.24 -20.40 2.31
CA ALA A 389 -10.62 -20.77 2.59
C ALA A 389 -11.61 -19.93 1.76
N GLY A 390 -12.53 -20.58 1.06
CA GLY A 390 -13.51 -19.89 0.18
C GLY A 390 -12.97 -19.47 -1.19
N GLY A 391 -11.66 -19.59 -1.43
CA GLY A 391 -11.02 -19.21 -2.69
C GLY A 391 -11.13 -17.71 -2.98
N THR A 392 -10.91 -17.31 -4.23
CA THR A 392 -10.85 -15.88 -4.62
C THR A 392 -12.21 -15.20 -4.83
N ASN A 393 -13.31 -15.95 -4.72
CA ASN A 393 -14.67 -15.47 -5.01
C ASN A 393 -15.55 -15.37 -3.77
N ASN A 394 -15.16 -15.99 -2.65
CA ASN A 394 -15.84 -15.85 -1.37
C ASN A 394 -14.76 -15.71 -0.28
N THR A 395 -14.57 -14.49 0.20
CA THR A 395 -13.52 -14.14 1.18
C THR A 395 -13.93 -14.38 2.63
N ASN A 396 -15.24 -14.53 2.91
CA ASN A 396 -15.76 -14.70 4.27
C ASN A 396 -15.11 -15.86 5.04
N PRO A 397 -14.87 -17.05 4.45
CA PRO A 397 -14.21 -18.14 5.18
C PRO A 397 -12.77 -17.79 5.58
N THR A 398 -12.04 -17.04 4.77
CA THR A 398 -10.70 -16.54 5.13
C THR A 398 -10.80 -15.45 6.19
N LEU A 399 -11.72 -14.50 6.07
CA LEU A 399 -11.94 -13.44 7.07
C LEU A 399 -12.31 -14.01 8.45
N ARG A 400 -13.16 -15.05 8.50
CA ARG A 400 -13.47 -15.80 9.73
C ARG A 400 -12.29 -16.57 10.34
N SER A 401 -11.19 -16.69 9.60
CA SER A 401 -9.97 -17.36 10.05
C SER A 401 -8.85 -16.40 10.47
N LEU A 402 -9.10 -15.08 10.47
CA LEU A 402 -8.13 -14.09 10.93
C LEU A 402 -7.72 -14.35 12.38
N GLN A 403 -6.43 -14.14 12.66
CA GLN A 403 -5.82 -14.21 13.98
C GLN A 403 -4.87 -13.03 14.20
N VAL A 404 -5.23 -11.84 13.73
CA VAL A 404 -4.42 -10.61 13.81
C VAL A 404 -3.92 -10.39 15.23
N ARG A 405 -4.80 -10.55 16.22
CA ARG A 405 -4.49 -10.34 17.64
C ARG A 405 -3.50 -11.37 18.20
N GLU A 406 -3.33 -12.51 17.53
CA GLU A 406 -2.38 -13.55 17.95
C GLU A 406 -1.07 -13.51 17.15
N HIS A 407 -0.88 -12.52 16.28
CA HIS A 407 0.39 -12.26 15.61
C HIS A 407 1.17 -11.17 16.34
N ILE A 408 2.48 -11.37 16.47
CA ILE A 408 3.48 -10.32 16.69
C ILE A 408 3.96 -9.93 15.29
N PRO A 409 3.55 -8.76 14.76
CA PRO A 409 3.88 -8.36 13.40
C PRO A 409 5.30 -7.80 13.31
N VAL A 410 6.08 -8.25 12.34
CA VAL A 410 7.48 -7.81 12.17
C VAL A 410 7.58 -6.32 11.81
N ASP A 411 6.61 -5.81 11.06
CA ASP A 411 6.50 -4.40 10.66
C ASP A 411 6.29 -3.48 11.86
N LEU A 412 5.25 -3.70 12.68
CA LEU A 412 4.95 -2.88 13.86
C LEU A 412 6.17 -2.76 14.78
N ASN A 413 6.79 -3.88 15.12
CA ASN A 413 7.93 -3.91 16.02
C ASN A 413 9.16 -3.22 15.40
N SER A 414 9.34 -3.30 14.07
CA SER A 414 10.41 -2.58 13.37
C SER A 414 10.17 -1.07 13.33
N ILE A 415 8.93 -0.62 13.14
CA ILE A 415 8.55 0.80 13.21
C ILE A 415 8.83 1.36 14.61
N LEU A 416 8.39 0.65 15.66
CA LEU A 416 8.61 1.07 17.05
C LEU A 416 10.09 1.06 17.43
N TYR A 417 10.87 0.07 16.95
CA TYR A 417 12.33 0.12 17.05
C TYR A 417 12.89 1.41 16.46
N LYS A 418 12.48 1.76 15.23
CA LYS A 418 12.96 2.97 14.56
C LYS A 418 12.54 4.23 15.29
N ALA A 419 11.31 4.32 15.77
CA ALA A 419 10.83 5.44 16.57
C ALA A 419 11.75 5.69 17.78
N HIS A 420 12.08 4.64 18.53
CA HIS A 420 13.04 4.76 19.62
C HIS A 420 14.42 5.21 19.16
N THR A 421 14.97 4.67 18.06
CA THR A 421 16.28 5.13 17.56
C THR A 421 16.29 6.61 17.14
N LEU A 422 15.20 7.10 16.56
CA LEU A 422 15.08 8.50 16.16
C LEU A 422 14.93 9.42 17.38
N LEU A 423 14.21 8.97 18.41
CA LEU A 423 14.16 9.70 19.69
C LEU A 423 15.52 9.79 20.36
N VAL A 424 16.40 8.79 20.23
CA VAL A 424 17.79 8.91 20.71
C VAL A 424 18.47 10.11 20.06
N ASP A 425 18.33 10.27 18.74
CA ASP A 425 18.91 11.38 17.99
C ASP A 425 18.28 12.72 18.39
N MET A 426 16.95 12.79 18.50
CA MET A 426 16.22 14.00 18.91
C MET A 426 16.59 14.44 20.33
N TYR A 427 16.65 13.52 21.29
CA TYR A 427 17.08 13.83 22.66
C TYR A 427 18.55 14.22 22.75
N THR A 428 19.42 13.59 21.95
CA THR A 428 20.83 14.00 21.85
C THR A 428 20.94 15.43 21.33
N SER A 429 20.15 15.78 20.30
CA SER A 429 20.15 17.12 19.70
C SER A 429 19.65 18.22 20.65
N THR A 430 18.78 17.88 21.60
CA THR A 430 18.25 18.79 22.63
C THR A 430 19.03 18.76 23.95
N GLY A 431 20.11 17.95 24.03
CA GLY A 431 20.99 17.87 25.20
C GLY A 431 20.48 16.97 26.35
N ASN A 432 19.44 16.16 26.13
CA ASN A 432 18.90 15.23 27.12
C ASN A 432 19.50 13.82 26.98
N SER A 433 20.70 13.62 27.55
CA SER A 433 21.40 12.34 27.48
C SER A 433 20.70 11.19 28.22
N THR A 434 19.90 11.50 29.25
CA THR A 434 19.14 10.48 30.01
C THR A 434 18.01 9.90 29.17
N GLY A 435 17.22 10.73 28.49
CA GLY A 435 16.17 10.28 27.56
C GLY A 435 16.75 9.47 26.41
N ALA A 436 17.85 9.96 25.82
CA ALA A 436 18.58 9.23 24.77
C ALA A 436 19.05 7.83 25.24
N ALA A 437 19.62 7.71 26.44
CA ALA A 437 20.05 6.42 26.97
C ALA A 437 18.88 5.45 27.24
N ALA A 438 17.74 5.96 27.71
CA ALA A 438 16.55 5.14 27.96
C ALA A 438 15.99 4.53 26.66
N HIS A 439 15.79 5.34 25.62
CA HIS A 439 15.31 4.82 24.33
C HIS A 439 16.33 3.92 23.63
N LEU A 440 17.62 4.17 23.79
CA LEU A 440 18.65 3.26 23.27
C LEU A 440 18.53 1.87 23.90
N ALA A 441 18.26 1.78 25.21
CA ALA A 441 18.04 0.51 25.89
C ALA A 441 16.80 -0.21 25.35
N THR A 442 15.68 0.50 25.18
CA THR A 442 14.44 -0.07 24.61
C THR A 442 14.64 -0.52 23.16
N ALA A 443 15.27 0.30 22.33
CA ALA A 443 15.59 -0.05 20.94
C ALA A 443 16.49 -1.30 20.87
N THR A 444 17.49 -1.40 21.76
CA THR A 444 18.37 -2.57 21.83
C THR A 444 17.60 -3.84 22.18
N ALA A 445 16.69 -3.77 23.15
CA ALA A 445 15.85 -4.89 23.54
C ALA A 445 14.88 -5.32 22.42
N LEU A 446 14.23 -4.36 21.76
CA LEU A 446 13.34 -4.64 20.62
C LEU A 446 14.10 -5.25 19.44
N ARG A 447 15.27 -4.72 19.08
CA ARG A 447 16.11 -5.30 18.03
C ARG A 447 16.45 -6.76 18.32
N ALA A 448 16.77 -7.08 19.57
CA ALA A 448 17.06 -8.45 19.98
C ALA A 448 15.83 -9.36 19.85
N GLY A 449 14.65 -8.90 20.27
CA GLY A 449 13.39 -9.64 20.10
C GLY A 449 13.01 -9.84 18.64
N ILE A 450 13.21 -8.82 17.78
CA ILE A 450 12.94 -8.90 16.33
C ILE A 450 13.82 -9.97 15.68
N LEU A 451 15.13 -9.94 15.93
CA LEU A 451 16.07 -10.92 15.37
C LEU A 451 15.84 -12.33 15.90
N ASP A 452 15.40 -12.49 17.15
CA ASP A 452 15.12 -13.81 17.70
C ASP A 452 13.79 -14.39 17.18
N LEU A 453 12.69 -13.65 17.34
CA LEU A 453 11.36 -14.17 17.06
C LEU A 453 11.05 -14.25 15.56
N HIS A 454 11.57 -13.35 14.72
CA HIS A 454 11.10 -13.19 13.34
C HIS A 454 12.08 -13.71 12.28
N TRP A 455 13.39 -13.70 12.53
CA TRP A 455 14.38 -14.05 11.52
C TRP A 455 14.53 -15.57 11.35
N ASP A 456 14.37 -16.05 10.13
CA ASP A 456 14.69 -17.42 9.74
C ASP A 456 15.96 -17.44 8.88
N ALA A 457 17.08 -17.85 9.49
CA ALA A 457 18.39 -17.87 8.85
C ALA A 457 18.50 -18.90 7.70
N GLU A 458 17.67 -19.96 7.69
CA GLU A 458 17.67 -20.94 6.61
C GLU A 458 16.95 -20.39 5.37
N LYS A 459 15.85 -19.66 5.59
CA LYS A 459 15.05 -19.02 4.54
C LYS A 459 15.55 -17.64 4.13
N LEU A 460 16.45 -17.06 4.91
CA LEU A 460 16.97 -15.69 4.77
C LEU A 460 15.83 -14.65 4.68
N ALA A 461 14.82 -14.79 5.52
CA ALA A 461 13.66 -13.89 5.54
C ALA A 461 13.13 -13.72 6.97
N PHE A 462 12.41 -12.61 7.16
CA PHE A 462 11.67 -12.37 8.39
C PHE A 462 10.20 -12.74 8.21
N TYR A 463 9.61 -13.34 9.25
CA TYR A 463 8.21 -13.73 9.30
C TYR A 463 7.58 -13.18 10.58
N ASP A 464 6.26 -12.98 10.58
CA ASP A 464 5.54 -12.69 11.82
C ASP A 464 5.62 -13.87 12.79
N TYR A 465 5.56 -13.61 14.09
CA TYR A 465 5.53 -14.66 15.10
C TYR A 465 4.10 -14.86 15.59
N ASN A 466 3.59 -16.10 15.54
CA ASN A 466 2.23 -16.41 15.97
C ASN A 466 2.24 -16.98 17.40
N LEU A 467 1.53 -16.31 18.31
CA LEU A 467 1.45 -16.64 19.73
C LEU A 467 0.71 -17.95 19.99
N THR A 468 -0.33 -18.24 19.21
CA THR A 468 -1.11 -19.49 19.34
C THR A 468 -0.28 -20.71 18.93
N ALA A 469 0.45 -20.61 17.81
CA ALA A 469 1.31 -21.67 17.32
C ALA A 469 2.63 -21.78 18.10
N GLY A 470 3.06 -20.70 18.76
CA GLY A 470 4.38 -20.62 19.39
C GLY A 470 5.52 -20.73 18.36
N ALA A 471 5.32 -20.17 17.17
CA ALA A 471 6.26 -20.30 16.06
C ALA A 471 6.12 -19.14 15.05
N ARG A 472 7.17 -18.93 14.24
CA ARG A 472 7.11 -18.08 13.03
C ARG A 472 6.02 -18.56 12.07
N ASN A 473 5.30 -17.63 11.47
CA ASN A 473 4.36 -17.88 10.39
C ASN A 473 5.09 -18.44 9.15
N SER A 474 4.38 -19.18 8.30
CA SER A 474 4.88 -19.70 7.03
C SER A 474 4.64 -18.77 5.84
N ILE A 475 3.79 -17.74 5.99
CA ILE A 475 3.42 -16.83 4.91
C ILE A 475 4.52 -15.79 4.68
N TYR A 476 5.13 -15.81 3.48
CA TYR A 476 6.03 -14.76 3.04
C TYR A 476 5.24 -13.53 2.58
N SER A 477 5.54 -12.39 3.20
CA SER A 477 5.01 -11.08 2.82
C SER A 477 6.14 -10.07 2.71
N MET A 478 5.90 -8.94 2.05
CA MET A 478 6.92 -7.88 1.96
C MET A 478 7.16 -7.16 3.30
N ALA A 479 6.41 -7.51 4.35
CA ALA A 479 6.75 -7.12 5.72
C ALA A 479 8.17 -7.56 6.11
N THR A 480 8.72 -8.59 5.45
CA THR A 480 10.11 -9.05 5.63
C THR A 480 11.16 -7.94 5.46
N PHE A 481 10.84 -6.85 4.75
CA PHE A 481 11.78 -5.75 4.49
C PHE A 481 11.71 -4.61 5.52
N TYR A 482 10.70 -4.60 6.41
CA TYR A 482 10.59 -3.57 7.45
C TYR A 482 11.78 -3.54 8.43
N PRO A 483 12.32 -4.69 8.91
CA PRO A 483 13.52 -4.67 9.73
C PRO A 483 14.66 -3.93 9.04
N LEU A 484 14.90 -4.22 7.75
CA LEU A 484 15.98 -3.64 6.98
C LEU A 484 15.80 -2.14 6.74
N TRP A 485 14.59 -1.71 6.39
CA TRP A 485 14.26 -0.29 6.25
C TRP A 485 14.51 0.50 7.54
N ASN A 486 14.33 -0.17 8.68
CA ASN A 486 14.55 0.40 9.99
C ASN A 486 15.97 0.18 10.53
N GLY A 487 16.89 -0.40 9.75
CA GLY A 487 18.31 -0.57 10.10
C GLY A 487 18.63 -1.85 10.88
N ILE A 488 17.70 -2.80 10.93
CA ILE A 488 17.88 -4.11 11.55
C ILE A 488 18.32 -5.11 10.47
N VAL A 489 19.62 -5.34 10.36
CA VAL A 489 20.19 -6.34 9.44
C VAL A 489 20.80 -7.49 10.25
N PRO A 490 20.49 -8.76 9.93
CA PRO A 490 21.16 -9.92 10.51
C PRO A 490 22.65 -9.97 10.15
N ASP A 491 23.49 -10.46 11.07
CA ASP A 491 24.94 -10.43 10.92
C ASP A 491 25.43 -11.31 9.75
N GLU A 492 24.76 -12.44 9.52
CA GLU A 492 25.04 -13.34 8.38
C GLU A 492 24.66 -12.75 7.03
N VAL A 493 23.74 -11.78 7.00
CA VAL A 493 23.39 -11.01 5.79
C VAL A 493 24.46 -9.96 5.53
N LEU A 494 24.92 -9.26 6.57
CA LEU A 494 26.03 -8.28 6.46
C LEU A 494 27.36 -8.93 6.05
N GLY A 495 27.60 -10.16 6.52
CA GLY A 495 28.84 -10.89 6.28
C GLY A 495 28.93 -11.63 4.93
N SER A 496 27.84 -11.69 4.15
CA SER A 496 27.77 -12.51 2.93
C SER A 496 26.92 -11.86 1.84
N GLU A 497 27.54 -11.52 0.72
CA GLU A 497 26.84 -11.03 -0.47
C GLU A 497 25.84 -12.07 -1.02
N GLU A 498 26.15 -13.37 -0.89
CA GLU A 498 25.24 -14.46 -1.29
C GLU A 498 23.98 -14.48 -0.42
N ASN A 499 24.13 -14.28 0.90
CA ASN A 499 22.98 -14.22 1.81
C ASN A 499 22.18 -12.92 1.63
N ALA A 500 22.87 -11.80 1.40
CA ALA A 500 22.23 -10.54 1.07
C ALA A 500 21.38 -10.68 -0.20
N PHE A 501 21.91 -11.27 -1.26
CA PHE A 501 21.13 -11.56 -2.45
C PHE A 501 19.97 -12.53 -2.15
N GLY A 502 20.22 -13.58 -1.36
CA GLY A 502 19.22 -14.57 -0.95
C GLY A 502 18.00 -13.95 -0.28
N LEU A 503 18.19 -12.93 0.57
CA LEU A 503 17.11 -12.18 1.20
C LEU A 503 16.22 -11.45 0.18
N PHE A 504 16.81 -10.89 -0.88
CA PHE A 504 16.09 -10.18 -1.96
C PHE A 504 15.68 -11.10 -3.12
N ALA A 505 15.90 -12.41 -3.01
CA ALA A 505 15.63 -13.33 -4.10
C ALA A 505 14.14 -13.38 -4.50
N GLY A 506 13.23 -13.20 -3.53
CA GLY A 506 11.79 -13.04 -3.80
C GLY A 506 11.47 -11.83 -4.68
N VAL A 507 12.08 -10.67 -4.39
CA VAL A 507 11.93 -9.45 -5.20
C VAL A 507 12.52 -9.64 -6.59
N ASN A 508 13.73 -10.20 -6.68
CA ASN A 508 14.36 -10.52 -7.95
C ASN A 508 13.51 -11.49 -8.78
N LEU A 509 12.91 -12.50 -8.15
CA LEU A 509 11.98 -13.41 -8.81
C LEU A 509 10.78 -12.65 -9.40
N VAL A 510 10.23 -11.68 -8.66
CA VAL A 510 9.12 -10.86 -9.18
C VAL A 510 9.55 -10.05 -10.39
N MET A 511 10.67 -9.33 -10.30
CA MET A 511 11.19 -8.49 -11.41
C MET A 511 11.41 -9.28 -12.70
N ASN A 512 11.84 -10.54 -12.59
CA ASN A 512 12.07 -11.42 -13.74
C ASN A 512 10.80 -12.11 -14.28
N ARG A 513 9.75 -12.30 -13.46
CA ARG A 513 8.60 -13.16 -13.82
C ARG A 513 7.28 -12.42 -14.02
N TYR A 514 7.13 -11.22 -13.49
CA TYR A 514 5.89 -10.44 -13.56
C TYR A 514 6.13 -9.12 -14.24
N ASN A 515 5.09 -8.54 -14.85
CA ASN A 515 5.18 -7.25 -15.56
C ASN A 515 4.64 -6.06 -14.75
N GLY A 516 3.84 -6.29 -13.72
CA GLY A 516 3.35 -5.26 -12.80
C GLY A 516 4.26 -5.08 -11.58
N SER A 517 3.70 -4.43 -10.55
CA SER A 517 4.38 -4.10 -9.28
C SER A 517 4.48 -5.29 -8.29
N LEU A 518 5.23 -5.12 -7.20
CA LEU A 518 5.54 -6.19 -6.23
C LEU A 518 4.31 -6.68 -5.44
N PRO A 519 3.93 -7.97 -5.47
CA PRO A 519 2.76 -8.43 -4.73
C PRO A 519 2.96 -8.35 -3.20
N VAL A 520 1.85 -8.21 -2.46
CA VAL A 520 1.84 -8.18 -0.99
C VAL A 520 2.24 -9.48 -0.37
N THR A 521 1.57 -10.52 -0.84
CA THR A 521 1.87 -11.93 -0.60
C THR A 521 1.82 -12.61 -1.96
N PHE A 522 2.42 -13.79 -2.08
CA PHE A 522 2.26 -14.60 -3.29
C PHE A 522 0.96 -15.41 -3.32
N LEU A 523 0.02 -15.14 -2.40
CA LEU A 523 -1.22 -15.91 -2.24
C LEU A 523 -2.39 -15.21 -2.92
N GLU A 524 -3.08 -15.90 -3.84
CA GLU A 524 -4.29 -15.39 -4.50
C GLU A 524 -5.52 -15.71 -3.65
N THR A 525 -5.98 -14.76 -2.84
CA THR A 525 -7.06 -15.01 -1.86
C THR A 525 -8.34 -14.23 -2.14
N GLY A 526 -8.31 -13.27 -3.07
CA GLY A 526 -9.44 -12.36 -3.35
C GLY A 526 -9.56 -11.23 -2.32
N LEU A 527 -8.85 -11.30 -1.20
CA LEU A 527 -8.64 -10.17 -0.31
C LEU A 527 -7.77 -9.12 -0.99
N GLN A 528 -7.88 -7.89 -0.51
CA GLN A 528 -7.18 -6.77 -1.11
C GLN A 528 -5.67 -6.88 -0.92
N CYS A 529 -5.21 -7.13 0.32
CA CYS A 529 -3.80 -7.31 0.73
C CYS A 529 -3.23 -8.69 0.40
N SER A 530 -3.38 -9.12 -0.84
CA SER A 530 -2.95 -10.42 -1.36
C SER A 530 -2.59 -10.28 -2.85
N SER A 531 -2.08 -11.31 -3.52
CA SER A 531 -1.80 -11.17 -4.95
C SER A 531 -3.09 -10.96 -5.74
N SER A 532 -3.15 -9.87 -6.52
CA SER A 532 -4.33 -9.45 -7.27
C SER A 532 -4.28 -10.01 -8.69
N SER A 533 -4.81 -11.22 -8.90
CA SER A 533 -4.97 -11.80 -10.24
C SER A 533 -6.45 -11.99 -10.60
N LYS A 534 -7.22 -10.89 -10.62
CA LYS A 534 -8.53 -10.93 -11.27
C LYS A 534 -8.35 -10.84 -12.79
N ARG A 535 -8.68 -11.95 -13.45
CA ARG A 535 -8.56 -12.22 -14.89
C ARG A 535 -9.40 -11.26 -15.74
N TYR A 536 -8.75 -10.37 -16.48
CA TYR A 536 -9.16 -10.15 -17.87
C TYR A 536 -8.52 -11.24 -18.73
N ARG A 537 -9.34 -11.95 -19.49
CA ARG A 537 -8.90 -13.06 -20.33
C ARG A 537 -8.17 -12.48 -21.55
N LEU A 538 -6.87 -12.22 -21.39
CA LEU A 538 -6.01 -11.53 -22.36
C LEU A 538 -5.33 -12.51 -23.32
N SER A 539 -5.31 -12.21 -24.61
CA SER A 539 -4.69 -13.06 -25.63
C SER A 539 -4.12 -12.26 -26.79
N HIS A 540 -2.88 -11.73 -26.73
CA HIS A 540 -2.35 -10.77 -27.74
C HIS A 540 -0.93 -11.03 -28.29
N PRO A 541 -0.53 -10.40 -29.43
CA PRO A 541 0.12 -11.07 -30.56
C PRO A 541 1.65 -10.85 -30.69
N THR A 542 2.24 -11.61 -31.60
CA THR A 542 3.67 -11.79 -31.95
C THR A 542 4.37 -10.53 -32.54
N SER A 543 5.67 -10.23 -32.33
CA SER A 543 6.91 -10.77 -33.00
C SER A 543 8.07 -9.72 -32.89
N PRO A 544 9.38 -9.94 -33.26
CA PRO A 544 9.95 -11.05 -34.01
C PRO A 544 11.10 -11.82 -33.34
N ARG A 545 11.25 -13.05 -33.84
CA ARG A 545 12.28 -14.04 -33.55
C ARG A 545 13.71 -13.46 -33.58
N ALA A 546 14.46 -13.65 -32.49
CA ALA A 546 15.91 -13.69 -32.52
C ALA A 546 16.39 -15.03 -31.94
N ARG A 547 17.21 -15.76 -32.70
CA ARG A 547 17.75 -17.06 -32.29
C ARG A 547 18.63 -16.87 -31.06
N CYS A 548 18.29 -17.61 -30.00
CA CYS A 548 18.93 -17.56 -28.70
C CYS A 548 20.44 -17.83 -28.77
N ARG A 549 21.21 -16.93 -28.19
CA ARG A 549 22.50 -17.24 -27.59
C ARG A 549 22.44 -16.84 -26.12
N ARG A 550 22.94 -17.73 -25.25
CA ARG A 550 22.97 -17.54 -23.79
C ARG A 550 23.73 -16.27 -23.40
N PRO A 551 23.29 -15.54 -22.37
CA PRO A 551 24.00 -14.38 -21.84
C PRO A 551 25.36 -14.77 -21.20
N PRO A 552 26.29 -13.81 -21.03
CA PRO A 552 27.48 -13.98 -20.21
C PRO A 552 27.09 -14.16 -18.74
N ARG A 553 27.92 -14.91 -18.01
CA ARG A 553 27.65 -15.45 -16.67
C ARG A 553 27.44 -14.36 -15.59
N MET A 554 26.20 -14.09 -15.18
CA MET A 554 25.93 -13.96 -13.73
C MET A 554 26.22 -15.33 -13.10
N SER A 555 26.84 -15.33 -11.91
CA SER A 555 27.22 -16.58 -11.26
C SER A 555 26.00 -17.48 -11.12
N ARG A 556 26.15 -18.76 -11.46
CA ARG A 556 25.06 -19.74 -11.56
C ARG A 556 24.31 -20.00 -10.24
N ARG A 557 24.74 -19.35 -9.14
CA ARG A 557 24.18 -19.45 -7.78
C ARG A 557 23.15 -18.37 -7.46
N MET A 558 23.17 -17.21 -8.12
CA MET A 558 22.29 -16.06 -7.81
C MET A 558 20.92 -16.12 -8.53
N ARG A 559 20.38 -17.32 -8.81
CA ARG A 559 19.14 -17.45 -9.60
C ARG A 559 17.97 -18.11 -8.87
N SER A 560 18.20 -18.76 -7.73
CA SER A 560 17.17 -19.49 -6.99
C SER A 560 16.96 -18.86 -5.62
N SER A 561 15.70 -18.59 -5.28
CA SER A 561 15.33 -18.24 -3.91
C SER A 561 15.75 -19.33 -2.93
N PRO A 562 16.13 -18.98 -1.69
CA PRO A 562 16.36 -19.95 -0.63
C PRO A 562 15.19 -20.92 -0.49
N ALA A 563 15.49 -22.19 -0.17
CA ALA A 563 14.48 -23.23 -0.10
C ALA A 563 13.42 -22.88 0.97
N GLY A 564 12.14 -22.92 0.58
CA GLY A 564 11.04 -22.62 1.48
C GLY A 564 10.86 -21.14 1.83
N GLN A 565 11.63 -20.21 1.25
CA GLN A 565 11.51 -18.76 1.52
C GLN A 565 10.09 -18.24 1.22
N LEU A 566 9.53 -18.59 0.07
CA LEU A 566 8.19 -18.12 -0.31
C LEU A 566 7.06 -18.90 0.36
N GLY A 567 7.37 -20.04 1.01
CA GLY A 567 6.36 -20.96 1.52
C GLY A 567 5.53 -21.69 0.44
N LEU A 568 5.87 -21.50 -0.83
CA LEU A 568 5.17 -22.04 -2.00
C LEU A 568 6.15 -22.69 -2.98
N ALA A 569 5.70 -23.72 -3.68
CA ALA A 569 6.40 -24.23 -4.85
C ALA A 569 6.26 -23.26 -6.04
N GLU A 570 7.21 -23.27 -6.98
CA GLU A 570 7.19 -22.33 -8.10
C GLU A 570 5.95 -22.46 -9.01
N ASP A 571 5.36 -23.65 -9.10
CA ASP A 571 4.14 -23.93 -9.85
C ASP A 571 2.85 -23.54 -9.11
N GLU A 572 2.94 -23.18 -7.83
CA GLU A 572 1.87 -22.59 -7.03
C GLU A 572 1.86 -21.05 -7.09
N LEU A 573 2.88 -20.43 -7.73
CA LEU A 573 2.95 -18.98 -7.85
C LEU A 573 1.91 -18.41 -8.83
N PRO A 574 1.37 -17.20 -8.55
CA PRO A 574 0.41 -16.50 -9.42
C PRO A 574 0.84 -16.48 -10.88
N GLY A 575 -0.06 -16.78 -11.80
CA GLY A 575 0.29 -16.88 -13.23
C GLY A 575 0.58 -15.53 -13.89
N GLN A 576 1.74 -15.38 -14.53
CA GLN A 576 1.97 -14.32 -15.52
C GLN A 576 1.76 -14.88 -16.92
N LEU A 577 0.71 -14.45 -17.62
CA LEU A 577 0.49 -14.89 -19.00
C LEU A 577 1.49 -14.19 -19.94
N LEU A 578 2.17 -14.98 -20.79
CA LEU A 578 3.10 -14.49 -21.80
C LEU A 578 2.45 -14.33 -23.19
N GLY A 579 1.12 -14.48 -23.29
CA GLY A 579 0.35 -14.42 -24.53
C GLY A 579 -0.28 -15.76 -24.96
N ALA A 580 -1.16 -15.70 -25.96
CA ALA A 580 -1.91 -16.87 -26.45
C ALA A 580 -0.99 -17.86 -27.19
N GLY A 581 -0.52 -18.88 -26.46
CA GLY A 581 0.30 -19.97 -26.99
C GLY A 581 1.77 -19.96 -26.55
N LEU A 582 2.22 -18.94 -25.81
CA LEU A 582 3.57 -18.88 -25.24
C LEU A 582 3.68 -19.49 -23.83
N GLY A 583 2.54 -19.87 -23.24
CA GLY A 583 2.47 -20.49 -21.92
C GLY A 583 2.32 -19.46 -20.80
N ASN A 584 2.50 -19.93 -19.57
CA ASN A 584 2.48 -19.12 -18.35
C ASN A 584 3.93 -18.98 -17.87
N ALA A 585 4.39 -17.75 -17.61
CA ALA A 585 5.71 -17.45 -17.08
C ALA A 585 5.96 -18.02 -15.66
N THR A 586 4.94 -18.56 -14.99
CA THR A 586 5.13 -19.36 -13.77
C THR A 586 5.20 -20.87 -14.00
N ARG A 587 5.07 -21.37 -15.24
CA ARG A 587 5.40 -22.76 -15.56
C ARG A 587 6.91 -22.90 -15.76
N VAL A 588 7.57 -23.43 -14.73
CA VAL A 588 8.98 -23.87 -14.61
C VAL A 588 9.76 -23.93 -15.94
N GLY A 589 10.86 -23.18 -16.04
CA GLY A 589 11.88 -23.31 -17.09
C GLY A 589 12.49 -21.98 -17.56
N PRO A 590 13.55 -22.00 -18.40
CA PRO A 590 14.21 -20.78 -18.90
C PRO A 590 13.36 -19.90 -19.82
N GLY A 591 12.17 -20.37 -20.25
CA GLY A 591 11.22 -19.62 -21.08
C GLY A 591 10.12 -18.91 -20.28
N ALA A 592 10.23 -18.93 -18.95
CA ALA A 592 9.28 -18.33 -18.01
C ALA A 592 9.74 -16.94 -17.48
N ASP A 593 10.89 -16.47 -17.97
CA ASP A 593 11.47 -15.16 -17.70
C ASP A 593 10.91 -14.17 -18.73
N ILE A 594 10.19 -13.15 -18.25
CA ILE A 594 9.54 -12.16 -19.14
C ILE A 594 10.51 -11.04 -19.56
N SER A 595 11.70 -11.03 -18.98
CA SER A 595 12.71 -9.98 -19.16
C SER A 595 13.28 -9.98 -20.57
N ARG A 596 13.63 -8.79 -21.07
CA ARG A 596 14.27 -8.66 -22.39
C ARG A 596 15.64 -9.35 -22.36
N LEU A 597 15.93 -10.14 -23.39
CA LEU A 597 17.19 -10.87 -23.55
C LEU A 597 18.44 -9.96 -23.72
N ASN A 598 18.26 -8.63 -23.67
CA ASN A 598 19.33 -7.62 -23.72
C ASN A 598 19.97 -7.33 -22.35
N GLY A 599 19.47 -7.92 -21.24
CA GLY A 599 20.04 -7.76 -19.91
C GLY A 599 19.30 -6.81 -18.97
N THR A 600 18.11 -6.32 -19.35
CA THR A 600 17.23 -5.50 -18.50
C THR A 600 15.86 -6.13 -18.37
N VAL A 601 15.27 -6.15 -17.17
CA VAL A 601 13.85 -6.52 -17.00
C VAL A 601 12.94 -5.53 -17.73
N VAL A 602 11.76 -5.98 -18.16
CA VAL A 602 10.75 -5.10 -18.79
C VAL A 602 10.40 -3.99 -17.81
N ASN A 603 10.30 -2.74 -18.29
CA ASN A 603 10.06 -1.57 -17.45
C ASN A 603 11.02 -1.46 -16.25
N GLY A 604 12.28 -1.89 -16.43
CA GLY A 604 13.31 -1.90 -15.39
C GLY A 604 14.11 -0.60 -15.26
N GLY A 605 13.96 0.38 -16.16
CA GLY A 605 14.77 1.61 -16.18
C GLY A 605 16.10 1.48 -16.95
N ASN A 606 16.93 2.53 -16.90
CA ASN A 606 18.19 2.63 -17.64
C ASN A 606 19.35 1.98 -16.88
N ALA A 607 19.83 0.83 -17.35
CA ALA A 607 20.99 0.15 -16.77
C ALA A 607 22.25 1.01 -16.82
N THR A 608 23.00 1.04 -15.71
CA THR A 608 24.27 1.75 -15.60
C THR A 608 25.45 0.77 -15.68
N GLU A 609 26.53 1.13 -16.40
CA GLU A 609 27.69 0.25 -16.53
C GLU A 609 28.34 -0.05 -15.17
N GLY A 610 28.52 -1.34 -14.86
CA GLY A 610 29.13 -1.77 -13.60
C GLY A 610 28.22 -1.69 -12.37
N GLU A 611 26.91 -1.46 -12.56
CA GLU A 611 25.94 -1.47 -11.46
C GLU A 611 25.94 -2.82 -10.72
N GLY A 612 26.02 -2.77 -9.38
CA GLY A 612 25.92 -3.96 -8.55
C GLY A 612 24.50 -4.51 -8.53
N TRP A 613 24.32 -5.80 -8.21
CA TRP A 613 22.99 -6.44 -8.20
C TRP A 613 21.96 -5.70 -7.33
N ALA A 614 22.41 -5.07 -6.24
CA ALA A 614 21.53 -4.30 -5.36
C ALA A 614 21.04 -3.03 -6.05
N ASP A 615 21.89 -2.32 -6.78
CA ASP A 615 21.50 -1.11 -7.52
C ASP A 615 20.61 -1.45 -8.73
N VAL A 616 20.86 -2.59 -9.38
CA VAL A 616 19.95 -3.17 -10.38
C VAL A 616 18.55 -3.32 -9.78
N LEU A 617 18.40 -4.07 -8.69
CA LEU A 617 17.08 -4.31 -8.10
C LEU A 617 16.39 -3.03 -7.62
N LYS A 618 17.13 -2.06 -7.06
CA LYS A 618 16.59 -0.75 -6.68
C LYS A 618 15.99 -0.02 -7.88
N ARG A 619 16.77 0.08 -8.96
CA ARG A 619 16.35 0.71 -10.22
C ARG A 619 15.13 0.01 -10.80
N GLU A 620 15.16 -1.33 -10.85
CA GLU A 620 14.08 -2.14 -11.41
C GLU A 620 12.78 -2.00 -10.62
N VAL A 621 12.83 -2.09 -9.29
CA VAL A 621 11.66 -1.92 -8.42
C VAL A 621 11.09 -0.50 -8.53
N ALA A 622 11.95 0.52 -8.49
CA ALA A 622 11.55 1.91 -8.61
C ALA A 622 10.87 2.19 -9.96
N ASN A 623 11.51 1.78 -11.07
CA ASN A 623 10.96 1.98 -12.41
C ASN A 623 9.70 1.15 -12.64
N ARG A 624 9.60 -0.04 -12.03
CA ARG A 624 8.42 -0.90 -12.19
C ARG A 624 7.19 -0.30 -11.52
N TYR A 625 7.32 0.27 -10.33
CA TYR A 625 6.20 1.00 -9.73
C TYR A 625 5.79 2.20 -10.56
N PHE A 626 6.79 2.97 -10.99
CA PHE A 626 6.57 4.16 -11.80
C PHE A 626 5.82 3.80 -13.09
N ALA A 627 6.18 2.67 -13.70
CA ALA A 627 5.48 2.11 -14.84
C ALA A 627 4.03 1.76 -14.52
N SER A 628 3.76 1.06 -13.41
CA SER A 628 2.40 0.72 -12.99
C SER A 628 1.53 1.96 -12.78
N ALA A 629 2.07 2.98 -12.12
CA ALA A 629 1.35 4.22 -11.86
C ALA A 629 1.12 5.06 -13.13
N LEU A 630 2.14 5.22 -13.99
CA LEU A 630 2.01 5.99 -15.23
C LEU A 630 1.11 5.28 -16.25
N CYS A 631 1.28 3.98 -16.46
CA CYS A 631 0.50 3.26 -17.46
C CYS A 631 -0.97 3.15 -17.09
N SER A 632 -1.32 2.94 -15.81
CA SER A 632 -2.72 2.94 -15.36
C SER A 632 -3.35 4.34 -15.38
N TRP A 633 -2.58 5.38 -15.07
CA TRP A 633 -3.00 6.77 -15.27
C TRP A 633 -3.27 7.08 -16.75
N HIS A 634 -2.41 6.61 -17.66
CA HIS A 634 -2.60 6.77 -19.11
C HIS A 634 -3.82 5.98 -19.63
N ALA A 635 -4.00 4.74 -19.16
CA ALA A 635 -5.13 3.86 -19.49
C ALA A 635 -6.50 4.44 -19.11
N THR A 636 -6.51 5.43 -18.20
CA THR A 636 -7.70 6.14 -17.74
C THR A 636 -7.77 7.58 -18.25
N GLY A 637 -7.09 7.88 -19.36
CA GLY A 637 -7.23 9.15 -20.07
C GLY A 637 -6.16 10.19 -19.72
N GLY A 638 -5.11 9.80 -18.98
CA GLY A 638 -3.95 10.65 -18.75
C GLY A 638 -3.32 11.12 -20.06
N SER A 639 -2.81 12.34 -20.09
CA SER A 639 -2.04 12.83 -21.24
C SER A 639 -1.06 13.93 -20.84
N ILE A 640 0.03 14.03 -21.59
CA ILE A 640 1.06 15.07 -21.41
C ILE A 640 1.26 15.76 -22.76
N PRO A 641 0.91 17.06 -22.88
CA PRO A 641 1.02 17.79 -24.14
C PRO A 641 2.40 17.66 -24.80
N GLY A 642 2.41 17.18 -26.04
CA GLY A 642 3.63 17.02 -26.84
C GLY A 642 4.52 15.82 -26.49
N LEU A 643 4.23 15.09 -25.41
CA LEU A 643 5.03 13.92 -24.97
C LEU A 643 4.24 12.62 -24.94
N LEU A 644 2.98 12.65 -24.47
CA LEU A 644 2.12 11.49 -24.35
C LEU A 644 0.68 11.86 -24.72
N PRO A 645 0.19 11.53 -25.92
CA PRO A 645 -1.19 11.82 -26.30
C PRO A 645 -2.17 11.00 -25.47
N GLN A 646 -3.37 11.55 -25.27
CA GLN A 646 -4.48 10.81 -24.68
C GLN A 646 -4.84 9.60 -25.56
N LEU A 647 -5.26 8.51 -24.92
CA LEU A 647 -5.80 7.37 -25.64
C LEU A 647 -7.11 7.72 -26.34
N PRO A 648 -7.40 7.14 -27.53
CA PRO A 648 -8.65 7.37 -28.23
C PRO A 648 -9.90 6.92 -27.45
N ASP A 649 -11.06 7.53 -27.72
CA ASP A 649 -12.32 7.25 -27.01
C ASP A 649 -12.76 5.79 -27.05
N ASP A 650 -12.51 5.06 -28.13
CA ASP A 650 -12.83 3.63 -28.24
C ASP A 650 -11.99 2.77 -27.27
N VAL A 651 -10.76 3.20 -26.97
CA VAL A 651 -9.91 2.59 -25.95
C VAL A 651 -10.39 2.96 -24.55
N LEU A 652 -10.68 4.24 -24.31
CA LEU A 652 -11.19 4.70 -23.03
C LEU A 652 -12.56 4.11 -22.70
N ASN A 653 -13.36 3.76 -23.72
CA ASN A 653 -14.60 3.03 -23.53
C ASN A 653 -14.38 1.63 -22.94
N ILE A 654 -13.29 0.95 -23.32
CA ILE A 654 -12.94 -0.38 -22.79
C ILE A 654 -12.61 -0.29 -21.30
N THR A 655 -11.88 0.76 -20.90
CA THR A 655 -11.50 1.00 -19.51
C THR A 655 -12.57 1.76 -18.72
N GLY A 656 -13.74 2.03 -19.31
CA GLY A 656 -14.83 2.77 -18.66
C GLY A 656 -14.45 4.20 -18.27
N SER A 657 -13.49 4.81 -18.96
CA SER A 657 -12.82 6.05 -18.57
C SER A 657 -13.00 7.18 -19.60
N ILE A 658 -14.06 7.13 -20.42
CA ILE A 658 -14.40 8.24 -21.33
C ILE A 658 -14.61 9.52 -20.49
N GLY A 659 -13.92 10.59 -20.87
CA GLY A 659 -14.00 11.89 -20.20
C GLY A 659 -13.08 12.05 -18.99
N ASN A 660 -12.40 10.98 -18.56
CA ASN A 660 -11.37 11.07 -17.53
C ASN A 660 -10.08 11.68 -18.09
N THR A 661 -9.29 12.29 -17.21
CA THR A 661 -7.98 12.92 -17.53
C THR A 661 -6.81 12.18 -16.87
N GLY A 662 -7.03 10.91 -16.54
CA GLY A 662 -6.11 10.02 -15.87
C GLY A 662 -6.31 9.96 -14.36
N ASN A 663 -6.48 8.75 -13.85
CA ASN A 663 -6.70 8.47 -12.43
C ASN A 663 -5.42 7.97 -11.77
N MET A 664 -5.10 8.53 -10.60
CA MET A 664 -4.07 8.00 -9.71
C MET A 664 -4.72 7.02 -8.75
N PHE A 665 -4.35 5.75 -8.80
CA PHE A 665 -4.99 4.71 -8.00
C PHE A 665 -4.33 4.52 -6.63
N GLU A 666 -5.15 4.05 -5.69
CA GLU A 666 -4.73 3.52 -4.39
C GLU A 666 -3.68 2.41 -4.52
N LYS A 667 -3.90 1.49 -5.47
CA LYS A 667 -3.14 0.24 -5.64
C LYS A 667 -3.12 -0.23 -7.09
N PHE A 668 -2.16 -1.09 -7.44
CA PHE A 668 -1.91 -1.58 -8.80
C PHE A 668 -2.02 -3.10 -8.94
N ASN A 669 -2.16 -3.60 -10.16
CA ASN A 669 -2.14 -5.04 -10.41
C ASN A 669 -0.71 -5.56 -10.59
N THR A 670 -0.37 -6.68 -9.95
CA THR A 670 0.98 -7.29 -10.07
C THR A 670 1.22 -7.94 -11.45
N THR A 671 0.16 -8.40 -12.10
CA THR A 671 0.24 -9.09 -13.40
C THR A 671 0.00 -8.17 -14.59
N ASP A 672 -0.66 -7.02 -14.36
CA ASP A 672 -1.07 -6.09 -15.39
C ASP A 672 -0.64 -4.65 -15.07
N VAL A 673 0.23 -4.09 -15.90
CA VAL A 673 0.94 -2.83 -15.59
C VAL A 673 0.08 -1.59 -15.84
N ASP A 674 -0.98 -1.70 -16.65
CA ASP A 674 -1.89 -0.60 -16.97
C ASP A 674 -3.17 -0.60 -16.12
N SER A 675 -3.22 -1.47 -15.11
CA SER A 675 -4.44 -1.72 -14.35
C SER A 675 -4.25 -1.40 -12.86
N SER A 676 -5.32 -0.87 -12.28
CA SER A 676 -5.44 -0.75 -10.83
C SER A 676 -5.49 -2.14 -10.18
N GLY A 677 -5.19 -2.19 -8.89
CA GLY A 677 -5.44 -3.37 -8.06
C GLY A 677 -6.95 -3.62 -7.88
N SER A 678 -7.30 -4.73 -7.22
CA SER A 678 -8.68 -5.11 -6.93
C SER A 678 -8.73 -6.06 -5.73
N GLY A 679 -9.94 -6.35 -5.24
CA GLY A 679 -10.15 -7.19 -4.06
C GLY A 679 -10.43 -6.35 -2.82
N GLY A 680 -10.93 -7.00 -1.77
CA GLY A 680 -11.39 -6.33 -0.54
C GLY A 680 -12.87 -6.03 -0.51
N GLU A 681 -13.24 -5.20 0.46
CA GLU A 681 -14.62 -4.84 0.80
C GLU A 681 -15.15 -3.66 -0.05
N TYR A 682 -14.26 -2.85 -0.64
CA TYR A 682 -14.65 -1.71 -1.49
C TYR A 682 -13.97 -1.71 -2.86
N THR A 683 -14.54 -0.91 -3.76
CA THR A 683 -13.96 -0.67 -5.10
C THR A 683 -12.68 0.15 -4.99
N VAL A 684 -11.69 -0.11 -5.83
CA VAL A 684 -10.41 0.62 -5.81
C VAL A 684 -10.63 2.13 -5.92
N GLN A 685 -9.92 2.89 -5.08
CA GLN A 685 -10.10 4.34 -5.00
C GLN A 685 -9.12 5.10 -5.91
N ALA A 686 -9.54 6.30 -6.31
CA ALA A 686 -8.73 7.25 -7.08
C ALA A 686 -8.41 8.52 -6.27
N GLY A 687 -7.21 9.06 -6.47
CA GLY A 687 -6.66 10.25 -5.81
C GLY A 687 -5.13 10.31 -5.95
N PHE A 688 -4.38 9.29 -5.55
CA PHE A 688 -4.42 8.83 -4.17
C PHE A 688 -3.14 9.35 -3.49
N GLY A 689 -3.27 10.11 -2.40
CA GLY A 689 -2.21 10.95 -1.85
C GLY A 689 -0.89 10.23 -1.58
N TRP A 690 -0.96 8.99 -1.09
CA TRP A 690 0.24 8.21 -0.81
C TRP A 690 0.97 7.71 -2.07
N THR A 691 0.25 7.46 -3.16
CA THR A 691 0.76 7.01 -4.47
C THR A 691 1.48 8.18 -5.09
N ASN A 692 0.85 9.36 -5.03
CA ASN A 692 1.45 10.62 -5.44
C ASN A 692 2.76 10.86 -4.65
N GLY A 693 2.70 10.65 -3.33
CA GLY A 693 3.86 10.74 -2.44
C GLY A 693 5.02 9.81 -2.81
N VAL A 694 4.75 8.53 -3.03
CA VAL A 694 5.75 7.53 -3.43
C VAL A 694 6.32 7.84 -4.83
N VAL A 695 5.47 8.22 -5.80
CA VAL A 695 5.90 8.59 -7.16
C VAL A 695 6.89 9.75 -7.12
N LEU A 696 6.57 10.81 -6.38
CA LEU A 696 7.43 11.99 -6.25
C LEU A 696 8.73 11.64 -5.51
N TRP A 697 8.65 10.84 -4.46
CA TRP A 697 9.82 10.34 -3.75
C TRP A 697 10.73 9.50 -4.67
N ILE A 698 10.17 8.61 -5.49
CA ILE A 698 10.93 7.81 -6.47
C ILE A 698 11.57 8.71 -7.52
N ALA A 699 10.83 9.67 -8.07
CA ALA A 699 11.36 10.61 -9.06
C ALA A 699 12.57 11.39 -8.50
N ALA A 700 12.47 11.87 -7.26
CA ALA A 700 13.55 12.60 -6.61
C ALA A 700 14.82 11.73 -6.42
N ASN A 701 14.65 10.48 -5.98
CA ASN A 701 15.76 9.60 -5.61
C ASN A 701 16.35 8.80 -6.79
N TYR A 702 15.54 8.47 -7.79
CA TYR A 702 15.90 7.58 -8.90
C TYR A 702 15.76 8.22 -10.29
N GLY A 703 15.31 9.48 -10.41
CA GLY A 703 15.00 10.12 -11.70
C GLY A 703 16.10 10.10 -12.77
N HIS A 704 17.36 9.94 -12.38
CA HIS A 704 18.52 9.84 -13.27
C HIS A 704 18.69 8.44 -13.91
N VAL A 705 18.03 7.41 -13.37
CA VAL A 705 18.03 6.02 -13.86
C VAL A 705 16.65 5.51 -14.26
N LEU A 706 15.59 6.30 -14.06
CA LEU A 706 14.27 5.95 -14.58
C LEU A 706 14.23 6.10 -16.11
N ALA A 707 13.36 5.32 -16.75
CA ALA A 707 13.11 5.37 -18.18
C ALA A 707 11.61 5.26 -18.45
N ALA A 708 11.11 6.03 -19.42
CA ALA A 708 9.71 5.98 -19.84
C ALA A 708 9.25 4.52 -20.03
N PRO A 709 8.12 4.13 -19.43
CA PRO A 709 7.65 2.76 -19.50
C PRO A 709 7.09 2.43 -20.89
N ASP A 710 7.23 1.17 -21.28
CA ASP A 710 6.51 0.60 -22.42
C ASP A 710 5.12 0.17 -21.93
N CYS A 711 4.11 1.05 -22.06
CA CYS A 711 2.73 0.73 -21.70
C CYS A 711 2.07 -0.20 -22.75
N PRO A 712 1.23 -1.16 -22.34
CA PRO A 712 0.55 -2.07 -23.25
C PRO A 712 -0.39 -1.37 -24.25
N ASP A 713 -0.57 -1.97 -25.43
CA ASP A 713 -1.63 -1.57 -26.36
C ASP A 713 -2.95 -2.25 -25.97
N ILE A 714 -3.87 -1.45 -25.42
CA ILE A 714 -5.18 -1.90 -24.91
C ILE A 714 -6.09 -2.43 -26.05
N LEU A 715 -5.99 -1.87 -27.27
CA LEU A 715 -6.81 -2.30 -28.42
C LEU A 715 -6.31 -3.59 -29.04
N GLU A 716 -4.98 -3.79 -29.03
CA GLU A 716 -4.45 -5.13 -29.17
C GLU A 716 -5.10 -5.94 -28.07
N ILE A 717 -4.77 -5.84 -26.79
CA ILE A 717 -5.35 -6.58 -25.63
C ILE A 717 -6.84 -7.05 -25.71
N VAL A 718 -7.75 -6.29 -26.32
CA VAL A 718 -9.15 -6.72 -26.55
C VAL A 718 -9.36 -7.51 -27.86
N GLY A 719 -8.69 -7.17 -28.96
CA GLY A 719 -8.94 -7.66 -30.33
C GLY A 719 -8.69 -9.15 -30.63
N ALA A 720 -8.11 -9.91 -29.72
CA ALA A 720 -7.90 -11.36 -29.81
C ALA A 720 -8.52 -12.10 -28.63
N SER A 721 -9.26 -11.39 -27.78
CA SER A 721 -10.38 -11.96 -27.01
C SER A 721 -11.55 -12.29 -27.95
N SER A 722 -11.71 -11.56 -29.05
CA SER A 722 -12.80 -11.73 -30.03
C SER A 722 -12.52 -12.78 -31.11
N SER A 723 -11.27 -13.19 -31.32
CA SER A 723 -10.91 -14.18 -32.37
C SER A 723 -11.08 -15.65 -31.96
N ASN A 724 -11.55 -15.93 -30.74
CA ASN A 724 -11.79 -17.30 -30.24
C ASN A 724 -13.27 -17.75 -30.26
N SER A 725 -14.16 -17.00 -30.92
CA SER A 725 -15.60 -17.33 -31.02
C SER A 725 -16.08 -17.53 -32.46
N SER A 726 -15.33 -18.25 -33.30
CA SER A 726 -15.84 -18.71 -34.60
C SER A 726 -15.17 -19.99 -35.09
N GLY A 727 -15.50 -21.11 -34.45
CA GLY A 727 -15.31 -22.45 -34.99
C GLY A 727 -16.65 -23.06 -35.36
N THR A 728 -17.19 -22.70 -36.54
CA THR A 728 -18.41 -23.30 -37.09
C THR A 728 -18.18 -24.79 -37.34
N THR A 729 -18.88 -25.63 -36.58
CA THR A 729 -18.94 -27.07 -36.75
C THR A 729 -19.45 -27.41 -38.15
N THR A 730 -18.55 -27.78 -39.05
CA THR A 730 -18.94 -28.41 -40.32
C THR A 730 -18.51 -29.87 -40.28
N THR A 731 -19.49 -30.71 -39.97
CA THR A 731 -19.39 -32.16 -39.93
C THR A 731 -19.22 -32.70 -41.35
N THR A 732 -18.08 -33.35 -41.63
CA THR A 732 -17.99 -34.30 -42.75
C THR A 732 -17.17 -35.51 -42.34
N THR A 733 -17.85 -36.64 -42.23
CA THR A 733 -17.32 -37.99 -42.06
C THR A 733 -16.72 -38.50 -43.37
N SER A 734 -15.56 -39.17 -43.31
CA SER A 734 -15.34 -40.50 -43.92
C SER A 734 -13.85 -40.94 -43.99
N THR A 735 -13.59 -42.11 -43.37
CA THR A 735 -12.73 -43.24 -43.80
C THR A 735 -11.23 -43.12 -44.11
N THR A 736 -10.44 -43.82 -43.28
CA THR A 736 -9.31 -44.76 -43.56
C THR A 736 -8.29 -44.43 -44.65
N SER A 737 -7.00 -44.41 -44.29
CA SER A 737 -6.03 -45.49 -44.61
C SER A 737 -4.60 -45.17 -44.19
N SER A 738 -3.86 -46.25 -43.91
CA SER A 738 -2.45 -46.41 -43.53
C SER A 738 -1.40 -45.77 -44.44
N SER A 739 -0.24 -45.41 -43.89
CA SER A 739 1.08 -45.98 -44.29
C SER A 739 2.26 -45.36 -43.52
N ALA A 740 3.30 -46.17 -43.37
CA ALA A 740 4.49 -45.97 -42.54
C ALA A 740 5.70 -45.40 -43.31
N SER A 741 6.67 -44.84 -42.57
CA SER A 741 8.14 -44.89 -42.79
C SER A 741 8.79 -43.96 -41.75
N VAL A 742 9.51 -44.43 -40.73
CA VAL A 742 10.88 -44.98 -40.67
C VAL A 742 11.94 -44.12 -41.37
N GLY A 743 12.82 -43.54 -40.55
CA GLY A 743 14.11 -42.96 -40.94
C GLY A 743 14.90 -42.55 -39.70
N SER A 744 15.82 -43.44 -39.27
CA SER A 744 16.81 -43.21 -38.20
C SER A 744 18.04 -42.46 -38.72
N ILE A 745 18.93 -42.06 -37.79
CA ILE A 745 20.42 -41.93 -37.84
C ILE A 745 20.82 -40.79 -36.87
N ALA A 746 21.24 -41.09 -35.63
CA ALA A 746 22.63 -41.32 -35.16
C ALA A 746 23.53 -40.07 -35.29
N SER A 747 23.78 -39.34 -34.19
CA SER A 747 24.93 -39.43 -33.26
C SER A 747 26.27 -38.95 -33.83
N THR A 748 26.86 -37.92 -33.22
CA THR A 748 28.31 -37.83 -33.03
C THR A 748 28.66 -36.92 -31.86
N THR A 749 29.41 -37.50 -30.94
CA THR A 749 30.15 -36.90 -29.81
C THR A 749 31.36 -36.11 -30.28
N GLY A 750 31.72 -35.05 -29.55
CA GLY A 750 33.00 -34.34 -29.69
C GLY A 750 33.38 -33.64 -28.38
N THR A 751 34.28 -34.26 -27.64
CA THR A 751 34.99 -33.74 -26.47
C THR A 751 36.15 -32.84 -26.90
N ALA A 752 36.40 -31.74 -26.17
CA ALA A 752 37.68 -31.06 -26.16
C ALA A 752 37.97 -30.41 -24.79
N LEU A 753 39.12 -30.80 -24.24
CA LEU A 753 39.79 -30.32 -23.02
C LEU A 753 40.41 -28.93 -23.24
N GLY A 754 40.61 -28.15 -22.15
CA GLY A 754 41.47 -26.96 -22.23
C GLY A 754 41.52 -26.05 -20.99
N GLN A 755 42.37 -26.42 -20.03
CA GLN A 755 43.24 -25.58 -19.19
C GLN A 755 42.68 -24.51 -18.23
N ALA A 756 43.11 -24.67 -16.97
CA ALA A 756 43.07 -23.71 -15.88
C ALA A 756 44.20 -22.67 -15.98
N ALA A 757 43.95 -21.45 -15.53
CA ALA A 757 44.96 -20.50 -15.10
C ALA A 757 44.45 -19.70 -13.89
N SER A 758 45.21 -19.79 -12.81
CA SER A 758 45.07 -19.10 -11.53
C SER A 758 45.51 -17.64 -11.62
N GLY A 759 44.77 -16.74 -10.97
CA GLY A 759 45.20 -15.37 -10.69
C GLY A 759 44.51 -14.82 -9.45
N GLN A 760 45.20 -14.84 -8.32
CA GLN A 760 44.84 -14.11 -7.10
C GLN A 760 45.13 -12.62 -7.28
N THR A 761 44.18 -11.75 -6.95
CA THR A 761 44.47 -10.35 -6.60
C THR A 761 43.65 -9.95 -5.38
N ASN A 762 44.36 -9.62 -4.31
CA ASN A 762 43.86 -9.06 -3.06
C ASN A 762 43.25 -7.67 -3.29
N GLY A 763 42.03 -7.44 -2.80
CA GLY A 763 41.42 -6.12 -2.66
C GLY A 763 40.51 -6.11 -1.44
N ALA A 764 40.83 -5.27 -0.45
CA ALA A 764 40.05 -5.11 0.77
C ALA A 764 38.63 -4.60 0.47
N PRO A 765 37.59 -5.07 1.18
CA PRO A 765 36.21 -4.69 0.90
C PRO A 765 35.95 -3.23 1.31
N ARG A 766 35.42 -2.45 0.37
CA ARG A 766 34.90 -1.11 0.62
C ARG A 766 33.63 -1.23 1.48
N SER A 767 33.55 -0.41 2.52
CA SER A 767 32.37 -0.26 3.39
C SER A 767 31.14 0.15 2.56
N LEU A 768 30.12 -0.70 2.52
CA LEU A 768 28.81 -0.35 1.96
C LEU A 768 28.20 0.79 2.80
N SER A 769 27.81 1.90 2.17
CA SER A 769 26.92 2.89 2.80
C SER A 769 25.50 2.34 2.75
N VAL A 770 25.12 1.65 3.82
CA VAL A 770 23.91 0.84 3.99
C VAL A 770 22.62 1.68 3.90
N GLY A 771 22.60 2.95 4.29
CA GLY A 771 21.37 3.76 4.46
C GLY A 771 20.58 4.11 3.17
N ALA A 772 21.24 4.49 2.08
CA ALA A 772 20.56 4.83 0.82
C ALA A 772 20.09 3.60 0.03
N ALA A 773 20.62 2.42 0.36
CA ALA A 773 20.30 1.17 -0.34
C ALA A 773 18.90 0.63 0.01
N PHE A 774 18.38 0.95 1.19
CA PHE A 774 17.08 0.45 1.66
C PHE A 774 15.90 1.32 1.23
N ALA A 775 16.14 2.59 0.91
CA ALA A 775 15.07 3.50 0.59
C ALA A 775 14.38 3.19 -0.75
N ALA A 776 15.09 2.72 -1.80
CA ALA A 776 14.46 2.30 -3.07
C ALA A 776 13.58 1.06 -2.91
N ILE A 777 14.12 0.06 -2.21
CA ILE A 777 13.44 -1.23 -2.03
C ILE A 777 12.28 -1.05 -1.06
N PHE A 778 12.37 -0.05 -0.16
CA PHE A 778 11.27 0.32 0.71
C PHE A 778 10.30 1.31 0.10
N ALA A 779 10.63 2.19 -0.84
CA ALA A 779 9.59 2.72 -1.72
C ALA A 779 8.87 1.54 -2.35
N GLY A 780 9.61 0.51 -2.78
CA GLY A 780 9.16 -0.84 -3.14
C GLY A 780 8.43 -1.68 -2.07
N SER A 781 8.46 -1.34 -0.79
CA SER A 781 7.80 -2.08 0.31
C SER A 781 6.69 -1.27 0.98
N ALA A 782 6.77 0.05 0.92
CA ALA A 782 5.70 1.02 1.02
C ALA A 782 4.69 0.89 -0.11
N LEU A 783 5.21 0.62 -1.31
CA LEU A 783 4.53 0.03 -2.46
C LEU A 783 3.64 -1.14 -2.10
N VAL A 784 3.98 -1.85 -1.02
CA VAL A 784 3.39 -3.14 -0.70
C VAL A 784 2.37 -3.02 0.43
N ILE A 785 2.42 -1.96 1.21
CA ILE A 785 1.48 -1.85 2.31
C ILE A 785 0.05 -1.57 1.79
N TYR A 786 -0.09 -1.01 0.56
CA TYR A 786 -1.22 -1.22 -0.35
C TYR A 786 -0.79 -1.57 -1.79
N LEU A 787 -0.14 -2.72 -1.96
CA LEU A 787 -0.60 -3.62 -3.04
C LEU A 787 -1.78 -4.48 -2.57
N ALA A 788 -2.58 -3.79 -1.76
CA ALA A 788 -3.50 -4.28 -0.80
C ALA A 788 -4.81 -3.52 -0.84
#